data_AF-A0A8K0CGS2-F1
#
_entry.id   AF-A0A8K0CGS2-F1
#
_cell.length_a   1.000
_cell.length_b   1.000
_cell.length_c   1.000
_cell.angle_alpha   90.00
_cell.angle_beta   90.00
_cell.angle_gamma   90.00
#
_symmetry.space_group_name_H-M   'P 1'
#
loop_
_entity.id
_entity.type
_entity.pdbx_description
1 polymer ?
#
loop_
_entity_poly.entity_id
_entity_poly.type
_entity_poly.pdbx_seq_one_letter_code
_entity_poly.pdbx_strand_id
1 'polypeptide(L)'
;MTSSGASLESSECGMVQPMRARIAGRVTPTTNQSELSSLEMIEIPVRQNPNIIECCQISGNILIQADKTLTIYAFQIKTHDISKLRFVDFEELPIYIEISFVPLKIAFCENYIACLNKDSMHMFKIMWKIHKTPEETKDPDYCDTNFKFTEEDITIDYKELLRKENTNSAKDKITVNLPSIVKSNSIIHKHSPFTFTDKEMNAIVRHNFPVEDKSHNYEIIHLIQLKLRPIIIENSQTQVTEEFKCLIMRPLYVEGSFKKGDGSDCYKLLKSNYKDSLAGVVCIITTLQEGYLFQFCDNETDTNVDHCISVYPFMGPIYNIVLEDHLLHALTETGLESYTTRVGHRLCRDLEIIDDISNSCPPVDQLLCLIGHRQFIGVEQILLADNYLVLLANGDNSPTHSIGSNSSSTTSYWTLYSLELPTPKTIFNDVTIAANAHRFSAPQTYCHLMSEAHMILRLSLRLMNWNILEGNVCIVAPSKHNIEDLVDTYQKSCALLGDHFIMSKHETDYMLCLPYYRMASISSYEVLKRFKRLQKESNIESMKGILYYLQTVMSESKFRTPDTSLKGAWKQSFIEEVLEIFESHNFNDLAHLILKNKMLRDYSTCKFINVLMNQSYGDIDKETEKLLALTLLYVQECNIREAERMINYISNNNSLYQLLVENWKLLFEYSGGPTVKHKNSYSFTEFSIVLMFTNGDILANVFVSLILDRKVNLHSILWMFLEYLPSRVGSDYNKASAVMQKTLEEYFKVYFANCECKDLPALARERSSVQEAIIILVRSYMSQLQVINIKEMNTPTPEENRNIEDASQKAKDDTEDTQTKDDNNEVKQDSKTPFFPDKNEQRKEDYLFVDLRYEYLDRMPPFQVEITSKLYETCIEHYTSKEICTPNKIADVILQKLQAVFCSKVVSDEVITEAHTFLALNENMRGYMSLKSILLDTGDALQFLLEACPQCLLQFGKDRFTRHDEWKSLIGCIQNKIIILSREPILKRVCFFHKKLLKDVLTYLATALHLEYFVQVLPLRNNRYMQNSDPENSNIDYSNFNLSNSENCDNDILNEIFCYDTYITICKETMHANQIKKLITTTGQQLLCTLNL
;
A
#
# COMPACT_ATOMS: atom_id res chain seq x y z
N MET A 1 -11.19 -43.64 93.83
CA MET A 1 -11.82 -42.44 94.43
C MET A 1 -10.97 -41.27 93.96
N THR A 2 -11.40 -40.33 93.13
CA THR A 2 -12.69 -39.64 93.02
C THR A 2 -13.19 -39.54 91.56
N SER A 3 -14.49 -39.32 91.44
CA SER A 3 -15.39 -39.45 90.29
C SER A 3 -15.30 -38.37 89.22
N SER A 4 -15.45 -38.77 87.95
CA SER A 4 -16.41 -38.18 87.00
C SER A 4 -16.52 -39.06 85.75
N GLY A 5 -17.75 -39.22 85.26
CA GLY A 5 -18.17 -40.31 84.39
C GLY A 5 -17.78 -40.21 82.92
N ALA A 6 -17.77 -41.37 82.28
CA ALA A 6 -18.13 -41.57 80.89
C ALA A 6 -18.66 -43.01 80.79
N SER A 7 -19.98 -43.16 80.81
CA SER A 7 -20.66 -44.38 80.41
C SER A 7 -20.34 -44.67 78.95
N LEU A 8 -20.01 -45.93 78.65
CA LEU A 8 -20.07 -46.45 77.29
C LEU A 8 -21.50 -46.28 76.76
N GLU A 9 -21.71 -45.26 75.95
CA GLU A 9 -22.79 -45.24 74.96
C GLU A 9 -22.17 -45.52 73.59
N SER A 10 -22.72 -46.54 72.93
CA SER A 10 -22.73 -46.82 71.50
C SER A 10 -21.71 -46.09 70.62
N SER A 11 -20.80 -46.86 70.06
CA SER A 11 -20.05 -46.55 68.84
C SER A 11 -20.92 -45.80 67.81
N GLU A 12 -20.52 -44.59 67.43
CA GLU A 12 -21.08 -43.82 66.30
C GLU A 12 -20.73 -44.49 64.95
N CYS A 13 -21.17 -45.73 64.75
CA CYS A 13 -21.33 -46.31 63.42
C CYS A 13 -22.81 -46.13 63.08
N GLY A 14 -23.19 -45.00 62.48
CA GLY A 14 -24.61 -44.76 62.21
C GLY A 14 -25.06 -43.36 61.81
N MET A 15 -24.26 -42.60 61.05
CA MET A 15 -24.79 -41.51 60.23
C MET A 15 -24.33 -41.76 58.79
N VAL A 16 -24.99 -42.67 58.09
CA VAL A 16 -24.94 -42.70 56.63
C VAL A 16 -25.49 -41.34 56.21
N GLN A 17 -24.65 -40.43 55.69
CA GLN A 17 -25.16 -39.28 54.96
C GLN A 17 -26.15 -39.83 53.93
N PRO A 18 -27.44 -39.48 54.00
CA PRO A 18 -28.43 -40.11 53.13
C PRO A 18 -28.08 -39.78 51.68
N MET A 19 -27.61 -40.78 50.93
CA MET A 19 -27.38 -40.66 49.50
C MET A 19 -28.75 -40.56 48.81
N ARG A 20 -28.94 -39.50 48.04
CA ARG A 20 -30.21 -39.23 47.37
C ARG A 20 -30.12 -39.65 45.90
N ALA A 21 -30.90 -40.65 45.51
CA ALA A 21 -30.99 -41.08 44.11
C ALA A 21 -32.11 -40.35 43.35
N ARG A 22 -31.84 -39.96 42.10
CA ARG A 22 -32.89 -39.56 41.14
C ARG A 22 -32.53 -39.99 39.72
N ILE A 23 -33.54 -40.15 38.89
CA ILE A 23 -33.37 -40.52 37.49
C ILE A 23 -33.33 -39.26 36.63
N ALA A 24 -32.29 -39.12 35.81
CA ALA A 24 -32.09 -37.99 34.92
C ALA A 24 -33.31 -37.79 33.99
N GLY A 25 -33.74 -36.55 33.81
CA GLY A 25 -34.87 -36.18 32.94
C GLY A 25 -36.26 -36.63 33.41
N ARG A 26 -36.38 -37.41 34.51
CA ARG A 26 -37.66 -37.96 34.98
C ARG A 26 -38.10 -37.47 36.36
N VAL A 27 -37.15 -37.16 37.26
CA VAL A 27 -37.45 -36.84 38.66
C VAL A 27 -36.85 -35.49 39.06
N THR A 28 -37.71 -34.54 39.48
CA THR A 28 -37.31 -33.21 39.96
C THR A 28 -37.00 -33.23 41.47
N PRO A 29 -35.91 -32.62 41.95
CA PRO A 29 -35.56 -32.61 43.38
C PRO A 29 -36.52 -31.73 44.22
N THR A 30 -37.02 -32.27 45.33
CA THR A 30 -37.96 -31.60 46.26
C THR A 30 -37.30 -30.55 47.18
N THR A 31 -38.08 -29.53 47.56
CA THR A 31 -37.63 -28.26 48.17
C THR A 31 -37.33 -28.28 49.67
N ASN A 32 -37.91 -29.20 50.43
CA ASN A 32 -37.71 -29.28 51.90
C ASN A 32 -36.43 -30.06 52.30
N GLN A 33 -35.57 -30.39 51.33
CA GLN A 33 -34.48 -31.36 51.48
C GLN A 33 -33.13 -30.84 50.95
N SER A 34 -33.08 -29.58 50.53
CA SER A 34 -31.89 -28.91 49.95
C SER A 34 -31.00 -28.21 50.97
N GLU A 35 -31.32 -28.26 52.26
CA GLU A 35 -30.63 -27.49 53.31
C GLU A 35 -29.41 -28.20 53.94
N LEU A 36 -29.12 -29.45 53.54
CA LEU A 36 -27.96 -30.20 54.03
C LEU A 36 -27.21 -30.84 52.87
N SER A 37 -25.88 -30.70 52.88
CA SER A 37 -24.88 -31.25 51.96
C SER A 37 -24.95 -32.79 51.85
N SER A 38 -25.99 -33.30 51.21
CA SER A 38 -26.21 -34.71 50.94
C SER A 38 -25.62 -35.10 49.59
N LEU A 39 -24.94 -36.26 49.54
CA LEU A 39 -24.45 -36.84 48.29
C LEU A 39 -25.63 -37.16 47.37
N GLU A 40 -25.71 -36.49 46.21
CA GLU A 40 -26.74 -36.74 45.20
C GLU A 40 -26.19 -37.72 44.14
N MET A 41 -26.95 -38.79 43.87
CA MET A 41 -26.72 -39.75 42.81
C MET A 41 -27.74 -39.51 41.69
N ILE A 42 -27.25 -39.23 40.49
CA ILE A 42 -28.09 -39.09 39.28
C ILE A 42 -27.93 -40.38 38.46
N GLU A 43 -29.02 -41.14 38.34
CA GLU A 43 -29.08 -42.33 37.51
C GLU A 43 -29.38 -41.94 36.06
N ILE A 44 -28.43 -42.23 35.16
CA ILE A 44 -28.54 -41.96 33.73
C ILE A 44 -29.16 -43.19 33.04
N PRO A 45 -30.34 -43.06 32.41
CA PRO A 45 -31.00 -44.19 31.75
C PRO A 45 -30.26 -44.55 30.46
N VAL A 46 -29.54 -45.68 30.45
CA VAL A 46 -28.78 -46.18 29.29
C VAL A 46 -29.51 -47.32 28.58
N ARG A 47 -29.40 -47.40 27.24
CA ARG A 47 -30.04 -48.44 26.42
C ARG A 47 -29.29 -49.77 26.42
N GLN A 48 -27.98 -49.71 26.63
CA GLN A 48 -27.06 -50.84 26.62
C GLN A 48 -26.12 -50.72 27.83
N ASN A 49 -25.42 -51.82 28.15
CA ASN A 49 -24.47 -51.82 29.26
C ASN A 49 -23.27 -50.90 28.94
N PRO A 50 -23.02 -49.86 29.75
CA PRO A 50 -21.94 -48.93 29.50
C PRO A 50 -20.59 -49.57 29.83
N ASN A 51 -19.61 -49.35 28.96
CA ASN A 51 -18.23 -49.80 29.12
C ASN A 51 -17.32 -48.67 29.61
N ILE A 52 -17.43 -47.48 29.00
CA ILE A 52 -16.62 -46.30 29.32
C ILE A 52 -17.52 -45.06 29.35
N ILE A 53 -17.24 -44.16 30.29
CA ILE A 53 -17.92 -42.87 30.43
C ILE A 53 -16.84 -41.78 30.38
N GLU A 54 -17.10 -40.73 29.60
CA GLU A 54 -16.27 -39.53 29.52
C GLU A 54 -17.10 -38.26 29.64
N CYS A 55 -16.50 -37.17 30.10
CA CYS A 55 -17.17 -35.90 30.31
C CYS A 55 -16.39 -34.74 29.71
N CYS A 56 -17.08 -33.89 28.93
CA CYS A 56 -16.51 -32.62 28.51
C CYS A 56 -16.55 -31.62 29.67
N GLN A 57 -15.39 -31.28 30.22
CA GLN A 57 -15.28 -30.43 31.41
C GLN A 57 -15.88 -29.02 31.27
N ILE A 58 -15.99 -28.49 30.04
CA ILE A 58 -16.50 -27.13 29.79
C ILE A 58 -18.01 -27.11 29.49
N SER A 59 -18.50 -28.03 28.65
CA SER A 59 -19.95 -28.12 28.36
C SER A 59 -20.73 -28.87 29.44
N GLY A 60 -20.06 -29.76 30.19
CA GLY A 60 -20.67 -30.69 31.14
C GLY A 60 -21.28 -31.93 30.50
N ASN A 61 -21.31 -32.00 29.16
CA ASN A 61 -21.92 -33.11 28.42
C ASN A 61 -21.17 -34.43 28.70
N ILE A 62 -21.93 -35.52 28.80
CA ILE A 62 -21.41 -36.86 29.08
C ILE A 62 -21.49 -37.72 27.81
N LEU A 63 -20.40 -38.42 27.49
CA LEU A 63 -20.32 -39.43 26.45
C LEU A 63 -20.28 -40.81 27.11
N ILE A 64 -21.23 -41.67 26.75
CA ILE A 64 -21.30 -43.05 27.24
C ILE A 64 -21.07 -43.99 26.06
N GLN A 65 -20.06 -44.84 26.17
CA GLN A 65 -19.77 -45.88 25.20
C GLN A 65 -20.33 -47.22 25.66
N ALA A 66 -21.05 -47.90 24.77
CA ALA A 66 -21.52 -49.26 24.92
C ALA A 66 -21.17 -50.04 23.65
N ASP A 67 -20.22 -50.98 23.75
CA ASP A 67 -19.65 -51.72 22.62
C ASP A 67 -19.20 -50.78 21.47
N LYS A 68 -19.82 -50.86 20.29
CA LYS A 68 -19.52 -49.99 19.14
C LYS A 68 -20.39 -48.74 19.05
N THR A 69 -21.17 -48.44 20.08
CA THR A 69 -22.12 -47.33 20.09
C THR A 69 -21.71 -46.27 21.11
N LEU A 70 -21.79 -45.00 20.71
CA LEU A 70 -21.55 -43.85 21.57
C LEU A 70 -22.84 -43.03 21.69
N THR A 71 -23.27 -42.78 22.92
CA THR A 71 -24.48 -42.00 23.23
C THR A 71 -24.09 -40.76 24.03
N ILE A 72 -24.61 -39.60 23.65
CA ILE A 72 -24.30 -38.33 24.29
C ILE A 72 -25.50 -37.89 25.15
N TYR A 73 -25.22 -37.48 26.38
CA TYR A 73 -26.18 -36.90 27.29
C TYR A 73 -25.81 -35.43 27.54
N ALA A 74 -26.72 -34.53 27.17
CA ALA A 74 -26.53 -33.10 27.31
C ALA A 74 -26.72 -32.66 28.76
N PHE A 75 -25.76 -31.89 29.27
CA PHE A 75 -25.85 -31.27 30.59
C PHE A 75 -26.86 -30.13 30.57
N GLN A 76 -27.75 -30.13 31.57
CA GLN A 76 -28.77 -29.10 31.72
C GLN A 76 -28.82 -28.58 33.15
N ILE A 77 -29.07 -27.28 33.27
CA ILE A 77 -29.39 -26.66 34.55
C ILE A 77 -30.88 -26.35 34.55
N LYS A 78 -31.64 -27.16 35.27
CA LYS A 78 -33.09 -26.98 35.42
C LYS A 78 -33.37 -26.18 36.69
N THR A 79 -34.51 -25.49 36.68
CA THR A 79 -34.98 -24.73 37.84
C THR A 79 -36.24 -25.39 38.35
N HIS A 80 -36.29 -25.70 39.64
CA HIS A 80 -37.47 -26.24 40.26
C HIS A 80 -38.59 -25.17 40.27
N ASP A 81 -39.78 -25.52 39.79
CA ASP A 81 -40.86 -24.56 39.54
C ASP A 81 -41.28 -23.77 40.78
N ILE A 82 -41.33 -24.44 41.94
CA ILE A 82 -41.79 -23.87 43.21
C ILE A 82 -40.66 -23.15 43.98
N SER A 83 -39.62 -23.85 44.42
CA SER A 83 -38.50 -23.24 45.18
C SER A 83 -37.60 -22.30 44.38
N LYS A 84 -37.69 -22.32 43.04
CA LYS A 84 -36.74 -21.63 42.15
C LYS A 84 -35.27 -22.05 42.34
N LEU A 85 -35.04 -23.19 43.00
CA LEU A 85 -33.70 -23.76 43.14
C LEU A 85 -33.24 -24.36 41.82
N ARG A 86 -32.00 -24.08 41.45
CA ARG A 86 -31.34 -24.66 40.27
C ARG A 86 -30.71 -25.99 40.64
N PHE A 87 -30.81 -26.97 39.75
CA PHE A 87 -30.19 -28.29 39.90
C PHE A 87 -29.66 -28.79 38.56
N VAL A 88 -28.67 -29.70 38.60
CA VAL A 88 -28.05 -30.33 37.42
C VAL A 88 -28.94 -31.46 36.91
N ASP A 89 -29.11 -31.63 35.61
CA ASP A 89 -29.82 -32.77 35.02
C ASP A 89 -29.17 -33.16 33.70
N PHE A 90 -29.51 -34.35 33.17
CA PHE A 90 -28.99 -34.83 31.89
C PHE A 90 -30.12 -35.29 30.97
N GLU A 91 -30.03 -34.94 29.69
CA GLU A 91 -30.98 -35.37 28.66
C GLU A 91 -30.26 -36.11 27.53
N GLU A 92 -30.76 -37.30 27.16
CA GLU A 92 -30.21 -38.08 26.04
C GLU A 92 -30.41 -37.32 24.73
N LEU A 93 -29.34 -37.15 23.94
CA LEU A 93 -29.48 -36.61 22.59
C LEU A 93 -30.28 -37.58 21.69
N PRO A 94 -31.06 -37.09 20.72
CA PRO A 94 -31.83 -37.94 19.81
C PRO A 94 -30.96 -38.66 18.76
N ILE A 95 -29.66 -38.77 19.01
CA ILE A 95 -28.65 -39.38 18.14
C ILE A 95 -27.73 -40.31 18.94
N TYR A 96 -27.25 -41.35 18.27
CA TYR A 96 -26.15 -42.17 18.72
C TYR A 96 -25.17 -42.39 17.57
N ILE A 97 -23.92 -42.68 17.88
CA ILE A 97 -22.85 -42.81 16.90
C ILE A 97 -22.38 -44.24 16.89
N GLU A 98 -22.35 -44.86 15.71
CA GLU A 98 -21.81 -46.20 15.52
C GLU A 98 -20.41 -46.10 14.91
N ILE A 99 -19.44 -46.79 15.52
CA ILE A 99 -18.03 -46.80 15.11
C ILE A 99 -17.59 -48.21 14.66
N SER A 100 -16.56 -48.31 13.82
CA SER A 100 -16.13 -49.58 13.23
C SER A 100 -15.55 -50.61 14.23
N PHE A 101 -14.98 -50.15 15.36
CA PHE A 101 -14.29 -50.98 16.35
C PHE A 101 -14.73 -50.65 17.79
N VAL A 102 -14.41 -51.53 18.74
CA VAL A 102 -14.70 -51.32 20.16
C VAL A 102 -13.53 -50.55 20.79
N PRO A 103 -13.73 -49.32 21.27
CA PRO A 103 -12.66 -48.53 21.86
C PRO A 103 -12.35 -49.00 23.28
N LEU A 104 -11.06 -48.99 23.61
CA LEU A 104 -10.55 -49.20 24.98
C LEU A 104 -10.39 -47.89 25.76
N LYS A 105 -10.21 -46.78 25.04
CA LYS A 105 -10.22 -45.43 25.59
C LYS A 105 -11.03 -44.52 24.67
N ILE A 106 -11.79 -43.62 25.25
CA ILE A 106 -12.47 -42.54 24.54
C ILE A 106 -12.04 -41.21 25.17
N ALA A 107 -12.12 -40.13 24.41
CA ALA A 107 -11.99 -38.79 24.92
C ALA A 107 -13.07 -37.92 24.26
N PHE A 108 -13.56 -36.91 24.99
CA PHE A 108 -14.66 -36.07 24.55
C PHE A 108 -14.46 -34.62 24.98
N CYS A 109 -14.45 -33.70 24.01
CA CYS A 109 -14.45 -32.26 24.29
C CYS A 109 -15.24 -31.51 23.23
N GLU A 110 -16.13 -30.62 23.65
CA GLU A 110 -17.03 -29.88 22.74
C GLU A 110 -17.75 -30.84 21.79
N ASN A 111 -17.56 -30.67 20.48
CA ASN A 111 -18.10 -31.54 19.44
C ASN A 111 -17.07 -32.53 18.86
N TYR A 112 -15.93 -32.72 19.52
CA TYR A 112 -14.83 -33.59 19.12
C TYR A 112 -14.84 -34.88 19.95
N ILE A 113 -14.75 -36.01 19.28
CA ILE A 113 -14.68 -37.34 19.89
C ILE A 113 -13.44 -38.05 19.34
N ALA A 114 -12.68 -38.66 20.25
CA ALA A 114 -11.60 -39.57 19.89
C ALA A 114 -11.83 -40.94 20.52
N CYS A 115 -11.56 -41.99 19.75
CA CYS A 115 -11.73 -43.38 20.11
C CYS A 115 -10.43 -44.12 19.83
N LEU A 116 -9.91 -44.84 20.82
CA LEU A 116 -8.63 -45.54 20.76
C LEU A 116 -8.81 -47.02 21.13
N ASN A 117 -8.27 -47.90 20.31
CA ASN A 117 -8.03 -49.31 20.59
C ASN A 117 -6.52 -49.59 20.50
N LYS A 118 -6.07 -50.81 20.80
CA LYS A 118 -4.64 -51.19 20.76
C LYS A 118 -3.97 -50.91 19.42
N ASP A 119 -4.71 -51.09 18.32
CA ASP A 119 -4.20 -51.00 16.95
C ASP A 119 -4.84 -49.89 16.11
N SER A 120 -5.92 -49.26 16.59
CA SER A 120 -6.78 -48.37 15.80
C SER A 120 -7.12 -47.10 16.57
N MET A 121 -7.02 -45.94 15.92
CA MET A 121 -7.33 -44.62 16.49
C MET A 121 -8.19 -43.80 15.53
N HIS A 122 -9.40 -43.43 15.97
CA HIS A 122 -10.36 -42.63 15.20
C HIS A 122 -10.72 -41.36 15.96
N MET A 123 -10.45 -40.19 15.39
CA MET A 123 -10.94 -38.91 15.88
C MET A 123 -11.79 -38.23 14.82
N PHE A 124 -12.91 -37.66 15.24
CA PHE A 124 -13.85 -36.99 14.36
C PHE A 124 -14.60 -35.88 15.10
N LYS A 125 -15.10 -34.89 14.33
CA LYS A 125 -15.96 -33.81 14.85
C LYS A 125 -17.37 -33.94 14.31
N ILE A 126 -18.36 -33.65 15.15
CA ILE A 126 -19.79 -33.66 14.80
C ILE A 126 -20.22 -32.23 14.47
N MET A 127 -20.81 -32.03 13.28
CA MET A 127 -21.27 -30.74 12.79
C MET A 127 -22.77 -30.78 12.49
N TRP A 128 -23.43 -29.64 12.66
CA TRP A 128 -24.84 -29.47 12.30
C TRP A 128 -24.94 -28.85 10.90
N LYS A 129 -25.71 -29.47 9.98
CA LYS A 129 -26.02 -28.90 8.67
C LYS A 129 -27.35 -28.13 8.69
N ILE A 130 -27.30 -26.84 8.38
CA ILE A 130 -28.52 -26.11 7.97
C ILE A 130 -28.85 -26.56 6.55
N HIS A 131 -30.09 -27.00 6.31
CA HIS A 131 -30.59 -27.21 4.96
C HIS A 131 -30.46 -25.92 4.13
N LYS A 132 -29.42 -25.83 3.30
CA LYS A 132 -29.51 -25.06 2.05
C LYS A 132 -30.25 -25.94 1.05
N THR A 133 -31.13 -25.33 0.27
CA THR A 133 -31.88 -25.96 -0.83
C THR A 133 -30.97 -26.85 -1.67
N PRO A 134 -31.46 -28.01 -2.18
CA PRO A 134 -30.64 -28.94 -2.92
C PRO A 134 -30.22 -28.29 -4.25
N GLU A 135 -29.00 -27.78 -4.31
CA GLU A 135 -28.30 -27.72 -5.59
C GLU A 135 -27.92 -29.15 -5.95
N GLU A 136 -28.17 -29.48 -7.21
CA GLU A 136 -28.14 -30.80 -7.81
C GLU A 136 -26.97 -31.66 -7.30
N THR A 137 -27.32 -32.86 -6.85
CA THR A 137 -26.39 -33.95 -6.60
C THR A 137 -25.50 -34.16 -7.82
N LYS A 138 -24.27 -33.65 -7.75
CA LYS A 138 -23.17 -34.25 -8.46
C LYS A 138 -22.79 -35.51 -7.70
N ASP A 139 -22.71 -36.62 -8.42
CA ASP A 139 -22.21 -37.90 -7.95
C ASP A 139 -20.87 -37.71 -7.18
N PRO A 140 -20.51 -38.64 -6.28
CA PRO A 140 -19.22 -38.63 -5.60
C PRO A 140 -18.13 -38.92 -6.63
N ASP A 141 -17.69 -37.88 -7.34
CA ASP A 141 -16.60 -37.96 -8.29
C ASP A 141 -15.34 -38.40 -7.56
N TYR A 142 -14.73 -39.42 -8.17
CA TYR A 142 -13.40 -39.95 -7.94
C TYR A 142 -12.46 -38.98 -7.21
N CYS A 143 -11.85 -39.47 -6.12
CA CYS A 143 -10.67 -38.87 -5.51
C CYS A 143 -9.55 -38.68 -6.54
N ASP A 144 -9.49 -37.53 -7.20
CA ASP A 144 -8.29 -37.06 -7.86
C ASP A 144 -7.34 -36.53 -6.80
N THR A 145 -6.47 -37.42 -6.32
CA THR A 145 -5.31 -37.10 -5.48
C THR A 145 -4.26 -36.36 -6.31
N ASN A 146 -4.48 -35.06 -6.55
CA ASN A 146 -3.44 -34.17 -7.06
C ASN A 146 -2.65 -33.58 -5.90
N PHE A 147 -1.62 -34.30 -5.47
CA PHE A 147 -0.54 -33.75 -4.64
C PHE A 147 0.17 -32.64 -5.42
N LYS A 148 0.14 -31.40 -4.91
CA LYS A 148 1.03 -30.34 -5.38
C LYS A 148 2.42 -30.61 -4.79
N PHE A 149 3.34 -31.09 -5.62
CA PHE A 149 4.76 -31.20 -5.27
C PHE A 149 5.44 -29.83 -5.42
N THR A 150 6.21 -29.43 -4.41
CA THR A 150 7.31 -28.48 -4.57
C THR A 150 8.42 -29.20 -5.33
N GLU A 151 8.90 -28.56 -6.40
CA GLU A 151 9.92 -29.07 -7.30
C GLU A 151 11.23 -29.27 -6.55
N GLU A 152 11.56 -30.52 -6.20
CA GLU A 152 12.91 -31.11 -6.21
C GLU A 152 12.82 -32.58 -5.76
N ASP A 153 13.36 -33.47 -6.61
CA ASP A 153 13.64 -34.90 -6.46
C ASP A 153 12.58 -36.01 -6.72
N ILE A 154 12.93 -36.80 -7.77
CA ILE A 154 12.56 -38.18 -8.15
C ILE A 154 11.08 -38.45 -8.47
N THR A 155 10.74 -38.34 -9.76
CA THR A 155 9.46 -38.76 -10.35
C THR A 155 9.24 -40.28 -10.24
N ILE A 156 8.35 -40.70 -9.34
CA ILE A 156 7.83 -42.06 -9.28
C ILE A 156 6.67 -42.21 -10.29
N ASP A 157 6.79 -43.13 -11.25
CA ASP A 157 5.73 -43.41 -12.24
C ASP A 157 4.57 -44.20 -11.61
N TYR A 158 3.52 -43.47 -11.22
CA TYR A 158 2.29 -43.99 -10.62
C TYR A 158 1.59 -45.04 -11.50
N LYS A 159 1.72 -44.99 -12.83
CA LYS A 159 1.06 -45.93 -13.74
C LYS A 159 1.74 -47.29 -13.76
N GLU A 160 3.03 -47.34 -13.45
CA GLU A 160 3.78 -48.59 -13.33
C GLU A 160 3.46 -49.33 -12.01
N LEU A 161 3.24 -48.58 -10.93
CA LEU A 161 2.85 -49.12 -9.61
C LEU A 161 1.44 -49.74 -9.63
N LEU A 162 0.46 -49.06 -10.22
CA LEU A 162 -0.90 -49.58 -10.42
C LEU A 162 -0.94 -50.84 -11.31
N ARG A 163 -0.02 -50.93 -12.28
CA ARG A 163 0.14 -52.15 -13.11
C ARG A 163 0.72 -53.30 -12.31
N LYS A 164 1.67 -53.05 -11.40
CA LYS A 164 2.26 -54.06 -10.51
C LYS A 164 1.27 -54.57 -9.45
N GLU A 165 0.37 -53.71 -8.96
CA GLU A 165 -0.68 -54.08 -7.99
C GLU A 165 -1.69 -55.07 -8.57
N ASN A 166 -2.15 -54.85 -9.81
CA ASN A 166 -3.08 -55.76 -10.48
C ASN A 166 -2.46 -57.14 -10.83
N THR A 167 -1.12 -57.25 -10.82
CA THR A 167 -0.42 -58.51 -11.12
C THR A 167 -0.03 -59.33 -9.88
N ASN A 168 -0.02 -58.74 -8.68
CA ASN A 168 0.34 -59.44 -7.45
C ASN A 168 -0.91 -60.03 -6.77
N SER A 169 -1.05 -61.35 -6.81
CA SER A 169 -2.09 -62.09 -6.05
C SER A 169 -1.72 -62.33 -4.58
N ALA A 170 -0.55 -61.85 -4.13
CA ALA A 170 -0.18 -61.86 -2.72
C ALA A 170 -0.79 -60.65 -2.01
N LYS A 171 -1.40 -60.86 -0.84
CA LYS A 171 -2.13 -59.88 -0.02
C LYS A 171 -1.29 -58.70 0.54
N ASP A 172 -0.17 -58.36 -0.07
CA ASP A 172 0.60 -57.18 0.32
C ASP A 172 0.16 -56.00 -0.55
N LYS A 173 -0.85 -55.26 -0.07
CA LYS A 173 -1.28 -53.99 -0.68
C LYS A 173 -0.07 -53.05 -0.74
N ILE A 174 0.16 -52.47 -1.92
CA ILE A 174 1.22 -51.49 -2.14
C ILE A 174 0.86 -50.25 -1.31
N THR A 175 1.56 -50.06 -0.19
CA THR A 175 1.42 -48.85 0.63
C THR A 175 2.34 -47.80 0.05
N VAL A 176 1.73 -46.79 -0.59
CA VAL A 176 2.44 -45.60 -1.03
C VAL A 176 2.83 -44.82 0.24
N ASN A 177 4.08 -44.94 0.67
CA ASN A 177 4.64 -44.13 1.73
C ASN A 177 4.88 -42.72 1.16
N LEU A 178 3.89 -41.84 1.25
CA LEU A 178 4.10 -40.40 1.08
C LEU A 178 4.64 -39.82 2.40
N PRO A 179 5.62 -38.90 2.35
CA PRO A 179 6.26 -38.40 3.54
C PRO A 179 5.32 -37.41 4.23
N SER A 180 4.65 -37.79 5.32
CA SER A 180 3.93 -36.77 6.11
C SER A 180 3.86 -37.00 7.62
N ILE A 181 4.60 -37.97 8.20
CA ILE A 181 4.78 -38.03 9.67
C ILE A 181 6.27 -38.08 10.04
N VAL A 182 7.18 -38.03 9.06
CA VAL A 182 8.62 -37.96 9.32
C VAL A 182 9.00 -36.50 9.54
N LYS A 183 8.66 -35.96 10.71
CA LYS A 183 9.38 -34.81 11.26
C LYS A 183 10.72 -35.32 11.78
N SER A 184 11.77 -34.52 11.62
CA SER A 184 13.19 -34.81 11.91
C SER A 184 13.51 -35.35 13.32
N ASN A 185 12.52 -35.41 14.21
CA ASN A 185 12.67 -35.74 15.63
C ASN A 185 12.28 -37.19 15.98
N SER A 186 11.77 -38.00 15.03
CA SER A 186 11.56 -39.44 15.28
C SER A 186 12.91 -40.16 15.24
N ILE A 187 13.32 -40.68 16.40
CA ILE A 187 14.60 -41.38 16.57
C ILE A 187 14.41 -42.89 16.36
N ILE A 188 13.20 -43.40 16.60
CA ILE A 188 12.91 -44.83 16.69
C ILE A 188 12.26 -45.34 15.38
N HIS A 189 11.32 -44.58 14.82
CA HIS A 189 10.62 -44.97 13.59
C HIS A 189 11.19 -44.25 12.36
N LYS A 190 12.08 -44.90 11.60
CA LYS A 190 12.60 -44.37 10.31
C LYS A 190 11.50 -44.14 9.25
N HIS A 191 10.37 -44.83 9.38
CA HIS A 191 9.16 -44.68 8.56
C HIS A 191 7.95 -44.60 9.49
N SER A 192 6.90 -43.88 9.09
CA SER A 192 5.67 -43.75 9.89
C SER A 192 5.10 -45.14 10.25
N PRO A 193 4.79 -45.42 11.54
CA PRO A 193 4.25 -46.71 11.95
C PRO A 193 2.79 -46.93 11.52
N PHE A 194 2.17 -45.92 10.88
CA PHE A 194 0.75 -45.89 10.57
C PHE A 194 0.45 -46.28 9.12
N THR A 195 -0.73 -46.87 8.91
CA THR A 195 -1.40 -46.86 7.60
C THR A 195 -2.32 -45.64 7.54
N PHE A 196 -2.19 -44.80 6.51
CA PHE A 196 -2.99 -43.59 6.36
C PHE A 196 -4.36 -43.93 5.76
N THR A 197 -5.44 -43.44 6.40
CA THR A 197 -6.84 -43.57 5.96
C THR A 197 -7.27 -45.02 5.65
N ASP A 198 -7.51 -45.80 6.70
CA ASP A 198 -8.24 -47.06 6.53
C ASP A 198 -9.70 -46.72 6.16
N LYS A 199 -10.09 -46.90 4.89
CA LYS A 199 -11.47 -46.66 4.41
C LYS A 199 -12.51 -47.48 5.18
N GLU A 200 -12.09 -48.52 5.90
CA GLU A 200 -12.93 -49.35 6.75
C GLU A 200 -13.29 -48.67 8.09
N MET A 201 -12.59 -47.60 8.47
CA MET A 201 -12.73 -46.95 9.77
C MET A 201 -13.66 -45.74 9.72
N ASN A 202 -14.97 -45.99 9.80
CA ASN A 202 -16.00 -44.96 9.68
C ASN A 202 -16.80 -44.80 10.97
N ALA A 203 -17.40 -43.63 11.13
CA ALA A 203 -18.32 -43.31 12.20
C ALA A 203 -19.61 -42.76 11.58
N ILE A 204 -20.75 -43.29 12.00
CA ILE A 204 -22.06 -42.98 11.40
C ILE A 204 -22.99 -42.48 12.49
N VAL A 205 -23.62 -41.32 12.28
CA VAL A 205 -24.70 -40.83 13.15
C VAL A 205 -25.99 -41.56 12.80
N ARG A 206 -26.66 -42.13 13.80
CA ARG A 206 -27.99 -42.73 13.68
C ARG A 206 -28.95 -42.04 14.64
N HIS A 207 -30.23 -42.03 14.28
CA HIS A 207 -31.28 -41.43 15.08
C HIS A 207 -31.98 -42.47 15.95
N ASN A 208 -32.31 -42.05 17.17
CA ASN A 208 -32.97 -42.89 18.17
C ASN A 208 -34.45 -43.16 17.87
N PHE A 209 -35.07 -42.36 16.98
CA PHE A 209 -36.47 -42.45 16.57
C PHE A 209 -36.59 -42.15 15.06
N PRO A 210 -37.62 -42.67 14.36
CA PRO A 210 -37.98 -42.17 13.03
C PRO A 210 -38.53 -40.74 13.20
N VAL A 211 -37.69 -39.73 12.94
CA VAL A 211 -38.03 -38.32 13.21
C VAL A 211 -39.02 -37.81 12.14
N GLU A 212 -40.20 -37.32 12.56
CA GLU A 212 -41.15 -36.56 11.72
C GLU A 212 -40.59 -35.17 11.33
N ASP A 213 -39.64 -34.66 12.11
CA ASP A 213 -38.89 -33.42 11.89
C ASP A 213 -37.56 -33.63 11.14
N LYS A 214 -37.53 -33.26 9.86
CA LYS A 214 -36.31 -33.22 9.01
C LYS A 214 -35.28 -32.15 9.41
N SER A 215 -35.35 -31.59 10.63
CA SER A 215 -34.62 -30.39 11.02
C SER A 215 -33.23 -30.64 11.62
N HIS A 216 -32.91 -31.87 12.03
CA HIS A 216 -31.68 -32.19 12.78
C HIS A 216 -30.71 -33.08 11.98
N ASN A 217 -30.07 -32.54 10.94
CA ASN A 217 -29.04 -33.28 10.19
C ASN A 217 -27.65 -33.04 10.78
N TYR A 218 -27.11 -34.07 11.44
CA TYR A 218 -25.72 -34.09 11.92
C TYR A 218 -24.82 -34.76 10.88
N GLU A 219 -23.65 -34.18 10.67
CA GLU A 219 -22.59 -34.70 9.81
C GLU A 219 -21.34 -34.98 10.64
N ILE A 220 -20.63 -36.06 10.31
CA ILE A 220 -19.34 -36.37 10.90
C ILE A 220 -18.23 -35.96 9.92
N ILE A 221 -17.26 -35.21 10.42
CA ILE A 221 -16.02 -34.90 9.72
C ILE A 221 -14.92 -35.71 10.38
N HIS A 222 -14.33 -36.65 9.63
CA HIS A 222 -13.21 -37.46 10.11
C HIS A 222 -11.92 -36.62 10.13
N LEU A 223 -11.22 -36.63 11.26
CA LEU A 223 -10.00 -35.85 11.47
C LEU A 223 -8.76 -36.74 11.50
N ILE A 224 -8.79 -37.83 12.27
CA ILE A 224 -7.68 -38.79 12.36
C ILE A 224 -8.21 -40.20 12.16
N GLN A 225 -7.63 -40.96 11.24
CA GLN A 225 -7.88 -42.39 11.02
C GLN A 225 -6.55 -43.11 10.92
N LEU A 226 -6.07 -43.65 12.04
CA LEU A 226 -4.78 -44.33 12.11
C LEU A 226 -4.97 -45.78 12.51
N LYS A 227 -4.24 -46.67 11.82
CA LYS A 227 -4.12 -48.07 12.17
C LYS A 227 -2.65 -48.48 12.18
N LEU A 228 -2.20 -49.02 13.32
CA LEU A 228 -0.82 -49.45 13.52
C LEU A 228 -0.52 -50.65 12.64
N ARG A 229 0.62 -50.61 11.96
CA ARG A 229 1.20 -51.82 11.40
C ARG A 229 1.84 -52.60 12.54
N PRO A 230 1.74 -53.93 12.58
CA PRO A 230 2.48 -54.72 13.55
C PRO A 230 3.98 -54.57 13.28
N ILE A 231 4.63 -53.69 14.03
CA ILE A 231 6.08 -53.51 14.04
C ILE A 231 6.59 -54.24 15.28
N ILE A 232 7.53 -55.16 15.06
CA ILE A 232 8.19 -55.89 16.14
C ILE A 232 9.37 -55.03 16.58
N ILE A 233 9.32 -54.53 17.82
CA ILE A 233 10.47 -53.86 18.43
C ILE A 233 11.35 -54.95 19.05
N GLU A 234 12.58 -55.10 18.56
CA GLU A 234 13.60 -55.91 19.21
C GLU A 234 14.13 -55.15 20.42
N ASN A 235 13.52 -55.37 21.60
CA ASN A 235 14.11 -54.95 22.86
C ASN A 235 14.90 -56.11 23.44
N SER A 236 16.03 -55.83 24.11
CA SER A 236 17.11 -56.78 24.44
C SER A 236 16.74 -58.03 25.26
N GLN A 237 15.47 -58.21 25.64
CA GLN A 237 14.97 -59.39 26.36
C GLN A 237 13.59 -59.93 25.90
N THR A 238 12.80 -59.24 25.06
CA THR A 238 11.49 -59.73 24.54
C THR A 238 11.09 -59.07 23.21
N GLN A 239 10.38 -59.81 22.34
CA GLN A 239 9.72 -59.24 21.16
C GLN A 239 8.39 -58.61 21.60
N VAL A 240 8.24 -57.30 21.44
CA VAL A 240 7.01 -56.57 21.76
C VAL A 240 6.44 -55.93 20.49
N THR A 241 5.16 -56.15 20.24
CA THR A 241 4.43 -55.47 19.17
C THR A 241 4.03 -54.07 19.61
N GLU A 242 4.27 -53.08 18.75
CA GLU A 242 3.80 -51.71 18.97
C GLU A 242 2.28 -51.65 19.20
N GLU A 243 1.84 -50.93 20.23
CA GLU A 243 0.42 -50.72 20.52
C GLU A 243 0.17 -49.29 21.01
N PHE A 244 -1.03 -48.77 20.79
CA PHE A 244 -1.44 -47.50 21.36
C PHE A 244 -1.66 -47.63 22.88
N LYS A 245 -1.05 -46.74 23.65
CA LYS A 245 -1.11 -46.74 25.11
C LYS A 245 -2.04 -45.68 25.66
N CYS A 246 -1.88 -44.42 25.26
CA CYS A 246 -2.61 -43.29 25.82
C CYS A 246 -3.24 -42.40 24.76
N LEU A 247 -4.34 -41.76 25.16
CA LEU A 247 -5.08 -40.76 24.41
C LEU A 247 -5.43 -39.62 25.36
N ILE A 248 -5.09 -38.39 24.99
CA ILE A 248 -5.54 -37.18 25.69
C ILE A 248 -6.05 -36.20 24.65
N MET A 249 -7.20 -35.59 24.93
CA MET A 249 -7.69 -34.43 24.19
C MET A 249 -7.85 -33.23 25.12
N ARG A 250 -7.42 -32.06 24.66
CA ARG A 250 -7.51 -30.79 25.40
C ARG A 250 -8.04 -29.68 24.47
N PRO A 251 -9.16 -29.02 24.81
CA PRO A 251 -9.63 -27.85 24.08
C PRO A 251 -8.80 -26.60 24.43
N LEU A 252 -8.52 -25.76 23.44
CA LEU A 252 -7.78 -24.51 23.58
C LEU A 252 -8.73 -23.32 23.50
N TYR A 253 -8.92 -22.62 24.61
CA TYR A 253 -9.73 -21.41 24.68
C TYR A 253 -8.86 -20.18 24.80
N VAL A 254 -9.13 -19.17 23.97
CA VAL A 254 -8.32 -17.96 23.86
C VAL A 254 -9.15 -16.73 24.21
N GLU A 255 -8.54 -15.79 24.90
CA GLU A 255 -9.16 -14.52 25.27
C GLU A 255 -9.35 -13.62 24.03
N GLY A 256 -10.54 -13.66 23.42
CA GLY A 256 -10.96 -12.85 22.29
C GLY A 256 -12.33 -12.19 22.53
N SER A 257 -12.58 -11.03 21.93
CA SER A 257 -13.79 -10.23 22.15
C SER A 257 -15.05 -11.08 21.94
N PHE A 258 -15.81 -11.32 23.02
CA PHE A 258 -17.11 -11.99 23.02
C PHE A 258 -18.06 -11.30 22.04
N LYS A 259 -18.04 -11.70 20.77
CA LYS A 259 -19.14 -11.39 19.85
C LYS A 259 -20.24 -12.34 20.24
N LYS A 260 -21.25 -11.86 20.99
CA LYS A 260 -22.49 -12.61 21.21
C LYS A 260 -23.04 -12.99 19.84
N GLY A 261 -22.85 -14.24 19.43
CA GLY A 261 -23.47 -14.77 18.23
C GLY A 261 -24.99 -14.75 18.38
N ASP A 262 -25.68 -14.40 17.30
CA ASP A 262 -27.14 -14.40 17.23
C ASP A 262 -27.72 -15.75 17.64
N GLY A 263 -28.80 -15.69 18.43
CA GLY A 263 -29.46 -16.83 19.06
C GLY A 263 -30.13 -17.77 18.05
N SER A 264 -29.39 -18.76 17.57
CA SER A 264 -29.95 -20.02 17.06
C SER A 264 -29.68 -21.13 18.08
N ASP A 265 -30.74 -21.60 18.73
CA ASP A 265 -30.68 -22.55 19.86
C ASP A 265 -30.23 -23.97 19.46
N CYS A 266 -30.28 -24.35 18.16
CA CYS A 266 -29.85 -25.66 17.69
C CYS A 266 -28.35 -25.94 17.82
N TYR A 267 -27.51 -24.89 17.91
CA TYR A 267 -26.05 -25.04 18.01
C TYR A 267 -25.53 -25.36 19.42
N LYS A 268 -26.39 -25.34 20.45
CA LYS A 268 -25.97 -25.40 21.86
C LYS A 268 -25.82 -26.81 22.44
N LEU A 269 -26.35 -27.86 21.81
CA LEU A 269 -26.40 -29.17 22.46
C LEU A 269 -25.03 -29.86 22.57
N LEU A 270 -24.13 -29.66 21.61
CA LEU A 270 -22.79 -30.28 21.61
C LEU A 270 -21.68 -29.32 22.03
N LYS A 271 -21.83 -28.02 21.77
CA LYS A 271 -20.83 -26.99 22.08
C LYS A 271 -21.19 -26.22 23.34
N SER A 272 -20.19 -25.82 24.12
CA SER A 272 -20.35 -25.00 25.30
C SER A 272 -20.75 -23.55 24.97
N ASN A 273 -21.14 -22.80 26.01
CA ASN A 273 -21.41 -21.37 25.91
C ASN A 273 -20.17 -20.54 25.54
N TYR A 274 -18.97 -21.14 25.56
CA TYR A 274 -17.70 -20.49 25.27
C TYR A 274 -17.15 -20.86 23.89
N LYS A 275 -17.98 -21.41 22.99
CA LYS A 275 -17.58 -21.81 21.64
C LYS A 275 -16.86 -20.70 20.85
N ASP A 276 -17.26 -19.44 21.05
CA ASP A 276 -16.70 -18.30 20.31
C ASP A 276 -15.25 -18.00 20.75
N SER A 277 -14.85 -18.54 21.91
CA SER A 277 -13.49 -18.48 22.45
C SER A 277 -12.67 -19.73 22.14
N LEU A 278 -13.26 -20.79 21.56
CA LEU A 278 -12.55 -22.01 21.20
C LEU A 278 -11.69 -21.77 19.96
N ALA A 279 -10.37 -21.74 20.13
CA ALA A 279 -9.43 -21.60 19.01
C ALA A 279 -9.19 -22.96 18.31
N GLY A 280 -9.19 -24.05 19.07
CA GLY A 280 -8.94 -25.40 18.52
C GLY A 280 -8.92 -26.49 19.58
N VAL A 281 -8.59 -27.71 19.15
CA VAL A 281 -8.45 -28.90 20.00
C VAL A 281 -7.10 -29.56 19.75
N VAL A 282 -6.42 -29.89 20.84
CA VAL A 282 -5.16 -30.65 20.84
C VAL A 282 -5.47 -32.10 21.17
N CYS A 283 -4.89 -33.03 20.42
CA CYS A 283 -4.98 -34.46 20.66
C CYS A 283 -3.57 -35.04 20.69
N ILE A 284 -3.19 -35.71 21.78
CA ILE A 284 -1.95 -36.48 21.85
C ILE A 284 -2.28 -37.96 21.97
N ILE A 285 -1.61 -38.75 21.15
CA ILE A 285 -1.64 -40.22 21.20
C ILE A 285 -0.24 -40.73 21.43
N THR A 286 -0.13 -41.82 22.17
CA THR A 286 1.17 -42.46 22.40
C THR A 286 1.18 -43.90 21.97
N THR A 287 2.29 -44.30 21.38
CA THR A 287 2.68 -45.69 21.22
C THR A 287 3.49 -46.11 22.45
N LEU A 288 4.26 -47.20 22.41
CA LEU A 288 5.13 -47.61 23.51
C LEU A 288 6.28 -46.63 23.73
N GLN A 289 6.86 -46.06 22.67
CA GLN A 289 8.11 -45.29 22.75
C GLN A 289 8.03 -43.86 22.17
N GLU A 290 6.97 -43.53 21.44
CA GLU A 290 6.79 -42.19 20.86
C GLU A 290 5.39 -41.61 21.15
N GLY A 291 5.30 -40.29 21.22
CA GLY A 291 4.06 -39.54 21.37
C GLY A 291 3.83 -38.63 20.17
N TYR A 292 2.63 -38.64 19.61
CA TYR A 292 2.25 -37.84 18.43
C TYR A 292 1.22 -36.80 18.84
N LEU A 293 1.60 -35.52 18.72
CA LEU A 293 0.76 -34.38 19.07
C LEU A 293 0.12 -33.77 17.84
N PHE A 294 -1.21 -33.74 17.82
CA PHE A 294 -2.03 -33.15 16.77
C PHE A 294 -2.76 -31.92 17.30
N GLN A 295 -2.99 -30.92 16.44
CA GLN A 295 -3.81 -29.76 16.77
C GLN A 295 -4.71 -29.42 15.59
N PHE A 296 -5.98 -29.17 15.90
CA PHE A 296 -7.02 -28.84 14.94
C PHE A 296 -7.62 -27.49 15.28
N CYS A 297 -7.65 -26.56 14.32
CA CYS A 297 -8.33 -25.29 14.51
C CYS A 297 -9.84 -25.46 14.26
N ASP A 298 -10.69 -24.80 15.07
CA ASP A 298 -12.15 -24.97 14.92
C ASP A 298 -12.67 -24.40 13.58
N ASN A 299 -11.97 -23.38 13.05
CA ASN A 299 -12.29 -22.73 11.78
C ASN A 299 -11.81 -23.50 10.54
N GLU A 300 -10.92 -24.49 10.70
CA GLU A 300 -10.38 -25.25 9.57
C GLU A 300 -11.38 -26.35 9.14
N THR A 301 -11.73 -26.33 7.84
CA THR A 301 -12.59 -27.34 7.21
C THR A 301 -11.82 -28.33 6.35
N ASP A 302 -10.54 -28.06 6.06
CA ASP A 302 -9.73 -28.87 5.16
C ASP A 302 -9.14 -30.08 5.89
N THR A 303 -9.67 -31.27 5.58
CA THR A 303 -9.19 -32.54 6.12
C THR A 303 -7.88 -33.04 5.50
N ASN A 304 -7.37 -32.34 4.48
CA ASN A 304 -6.20 -32.77 3.69
C ASN A 304 -4.86 -32.24 4.23
N VAL A 305 -4.89 -31.43 5.30
CA VAL A 305 -3.68 -30.87 5.93
C VAL A 305 -3.13 -31.87 6.96
N ASP A 306 -1.80 -32.00 7.04
CA ASP A 306 -1.18 -32.71 8.15
C ASP A 306 -1.26 -31.87 9.42
N HIS A 307 -2.04 -32.35 10.39
CA HIS A 307 -2.28 -31.68 11.66
C HIS A 307 -1.30 -32.12 12.77
N CYS A 308 -0.37 -33.03 12.47
CA CYS A 308 0.65 -33.47 13.43
C CYS A 308 1.70 -32.37 13.64
N ILE A 309 1.75 -31.76 14.83
CA ILE A 309 2.70 -30.69 15.12
C ILE A 309 4.08 -31.25 15.50
N SER A 310 4.13 -32.23 16.41
CA SER A 310 5.40 -32.72 16.94
C SER A 310 5.34 -34.18 17.39
N VAL A 311 6.50 -34.83 17.34
CA VAL A 311 6.71 -36.20 17.83
C VAL A 311 7.64 -36.16 19.04
N TYR A 312 7.21 -36.78 20.14
CA TYR A 312 7.91 -36.85 21.41
C TYR A 312 8.61 -38.20 21.55
N PRO A 313 9.96 -38.24 21.48
CA PRO A 313 10.71 -39.45 21.76
C PRO A 313 10.88 -39.62 23.27
N PHE A 314 10.36 -40.72 23.82
CA PHE A 314 10.49 -41.04 25.24
C PHE A 314 11.77 -41.85 25.50
N MET A 315 12.32 -41.74 26.71
CA MET A 315 13.56 -42.47 27.06
C MET A 315 13.33 -43.95 27.35
N GLY A 316 12.07 -44.38 27.51
CA GLY A 316 11.69 -45.76 27.72
C GLY A 316 10.20 -46.00 27.45
N PRO A 317 9.72 -47.25 27.58
CA PRO A 317 8.32 -47.59 27.41
C PRO A 317 7.39 -46.78 28.32
N ILE A 318 6.30 -46.28 27.77
CA ILE A 318 5.35 -45.41 28.48
C ILE A 318 4.32 -46.24 29.26
N TYR A 319 4.08 -45.83 30.49
CA TYR A 319 2.92 -46.26 31.29
C TYR A 319 1.72 -45.35 31.10
N ASN A 320 1.92 -44.03 31.28
CA ASN A 320 0.85 -43.05 31.13
C ASN A 320 1.40 -41.64 30.86
N ILE A 321 0.56 -40.73 30.38
CA ILE A 321 0.91 -39.33 30.12
C ILE A 321 -0.14 -38.38 30.73
N VAL A 322 0.24 -37.14 31.00
CA VAL A 322 -0.67 -36.02 31.24
C VAL A 322 -0.19 -34.76 30.51
N LEU A 323 -1.12 -33.93 30.05
CA LEU A 323 -0.84 -32.73 29.25
C LEU A 323 -1.31 -31.46 29.97
N GLU A 324 -0.35 -30.65 30.40
CA GLU A 324 -0.58 -29.29 30.91
C GLU A 324 -0.81 -28.30 29.75
N ASP A 325 -0.96 -27.01 30.08
CA ASP A 325 -1.01 -25.95 29.06
C ASP A 325 0.31 -25.80 28.29
N HIS A 326 1.44 -25.98 28.98
CA HIS A 326 2.76 -25.69 28.41
C HIS A 326 3.68 -26.90 28.35
N LEU A 327 3.43 -27.92 29.18
CA LEU A 327 4.30 -29.08 29.37
C LEU A 327 3.56 -30.41 29.13
N LEU A 328 4.30 -31.39 28.63
CA LEU A 328 3.89 -32.79 28.55
C LEU A 328 4.65 -33.59 29.59
N HIS A 329 3.94 -34.28 30.48
CA HIS A 329 4.53 -35.19 31.45
C HIS A 329 4.28 -36.64 31.03
N ALA A 330 5.35 -37.39 30.85
CA ALA A 330 5.31 -38.80 30.50
C ALA A 330 5.90 -39.64 31.63
N LEU A 331 5.11 -40.60 32.10
CA LEU A 331 5.57 -41.61 33.03
C LEU A 331 6.04 -42.82 32.23
N THR A 332 7.34 -43.04 32.21
CA THR A 332 8.01 -44.14 31.51
C THR A 332 8.60 -45.13 32.51
N GLU A 333 9.08 -46.27 32.02
CA GLU A 333 9.90 -47.21 32.81
C GLU A 333 11.11 -46.55 33.46
N THR A 334 11.67 -45.51 32.82
CA THR A 334 12.83 -44.77 33.30
C THR A 334 12.49 -43.67 34.31
N GLY A 335 11.21 -43.31 34.47
CA GLY A 335 10.75 -42.33 35.45
C GLY A 335 9.76 -41.32 34.89
N LEU A 336 9.66 -40.16 35.55
CA LEU A 336 8.85 -39.04 35.09
C LEU A 336 9.69 -38.10 34.22
N GLU A 337 9.29 -37.96 32.96
CA GLU A 337 9.88 -37.08 31.95
C GLU A 337 8.94 -35.91 31.65
N SER A 338 9.48 -34.69 31.60
CA SER A 338 8.72 -33.45 31.36
C SER A 338 9.28 -32.72 30.15
N TYR A 339 8.47 -32.55 29.10
CA TYR A 339 8.85 -31.94 27.82
C TYR A 339 8.10 -30.64 27.56
N THR A 340 8.72 -29.72 26.82
CA THR A 340 8.02 -28.53 26.30
C THR A 340 7.04 -28.87 25.18
N THR A 341 6.02 -28.03 24.98
CA THR A 341 4.98 -28.26 23.97
C THR A 341 5.02 -27.31 22.78
N ARG A 342 4.68 -27.83 21.60
CA ARG A 342 4.57 -27.03 20.36
C ARG A 342 3.18 -26.42 20.14
N VAL A 343 2.24 -26.66 21.05
CA VAL A 343 0.87 -26.13 21.01
C VAL A 343 0.87 -24.61 20.83
N GLY A 344 1.66 -23.89 21.65
CA GLY A 344 1.71 -22.43 21.58
C GLY A 344 2.32 -21.89 20.29
N HIS A 345 3.24 -22.63 19.67
CA HIS A 345 3.90 -22.20 18.43
C HIS A 345 2.91 -22.19 17.26
N ARG A 346 2.08 -23.24 17.15
CA ARG A 346 1.04 -23.31 16.14
C ARG A 346 -0.10 -22.32 16.44
N LEU A 347 -0.58 -22.30 17.69
CA LEU A 347 -1.67 -21.42 18.11
C LEU A 347 -1.36 -19.93 17.86
N CYS A 348 -0.16 -19.45 18.21
CA CYS A 348 0.20 -18.05 17.98
C CYS A 348 0.32 -17.70 16.49
N ARG A 349 0.76 -18.65 15.63
CA ARG A 349 0.83 -18.47 14.17
C ARG A 349 -0.55 -18.38 13.53
N ASP A 350 -1.51 -19.13 14.05
CA ASP A 350 -2.87 -19.14 13.53
C ASP A 350 -3.67 -17.89 13.96
N LEU A 351 -3.33 -17.31 15.12
CA LEU A 351 -4.04 -16.16 15.69
C LEU A 351 -3.42 -14.80 15.35
N GLU A 352 -2.10 -14.72 15.23
CA GLU A 352 -1.37 -13.45 15.11
C GLU A 352 -0.74 -13.29 13.73
N ILE A 353 -0.71 -12.05 13.22
CA ILE A 353 0.01 -11.73 11.99
C ILE A 353 1.50 -11.65 12.32
N ILE A 354 2.28 -12.59 11.80
CA ILE A 354 3.74 -12.61 11.91
C ILE A 354 4.28 -11.87 10.68
N ASP A 355 4.75 -10.65 10.92
CA ASP A 355 5.32 -9.78 9.90
C ASP A 355 6.85 -9.69 9.99
N ASP A 356 7.46 -10.33 10.99
CA ASP A 356 8.89 -10.27 11.36
C ASP A 356 9.44 -8.82 11.47
N ILE A 357 8.54 -7.86 11.62
CA ILE A 357 8.82 -6.42 11.71
C ILE A 357 8.29 -5.89 13.04
N SER A 358 7.07 -6.21 13.41
CA SER A 358 6.45 -5.84 14.69
C SER A 358 6.26 -7.04 15.62
N ASN A 359 6.04 -8.22 15.05
CA ASN A 359 5.78 -9.46 15.77
C ASN A 359 6.53 -10.62 15.11
N SER A 360 7.20 -11.43 15.92
CA SER A 360 7.87 -12.65 15.47
C SER A 360 7.53 -13.82 16.39
N CYS A 361 7.66 -15.04 15.88
CA CYS A 361 7.38 -16.27 16.61
C CYS A 361 8.46 -17.31 16.30
N PRO A 362 9.02 -17.99 17.32
CA PRO A 362 9.97 -19.09 17.12
C PRO A 362 9.45 -20.19 16.17
N PRO A 363 10.33 -20.85 15.39
CA PRO A 363 9.95 -21.88 14.43
C PRO A 363 9.36 -23.12 15.12
N VAL A 364 8.41 -23.78 14.44
CA VAL A 364 7.75 -25.01 14.95
C VAL A 364 8.68 -26.22 14.86
N ASP A 365 9.57 -26.24 13.87
CA ASP A 365 10.42 -27.40 13.53
C ASP A 365 11.63 -27.57 14.47
N GLN A 366 11.79 -26.69 15.45
CA GLN A 366 12.87 -26.78 16.41
C GLN A 366 12.73 -28.03 17.32
N LEU A 367 13.87 -28.59 17.72
CA LEU A 367 13.94 -29.78 18.59
C LEU A 367 13.17 -29.56 19.90
N LEU A 368 12.50 -30.57 20.43
CA LEU A 368 11.80 -30.45 21.72
C LEU A 368 12.79 -30.42 22.89
N CYS A 369 12.47 -29.70 23.96
CA CYS A 369 13.29 -29.66 25.16
C CYS A 369 12.73 -30.56 26.26
N LEU A 370 13.55 -31.53 26.72
CA LEU A 370 13.32 -32.25 27.97
C LEU A 370 13.81 -31.37 29.13
N ILE A 371 12.89 -30.83 29.92
CA ILE A 371 13.21 -29.89 31.01
C ILE A 371 13.30 -30.58 32.38
N GLY A 372 12.77 -31.80 32.51
CA GLY A 372 12.81 -32.54 33.75
C GLY A 372 12.84 -34.04 33.51
N HIS A 373 13.69 -34.74 34.25
CA HIS A 373 13.73 -36.20 34.31
C HIS A 373 14.01 -36.62 35.75
N ARG A 374 13.06 -37.32 36.37
CA ARG A 374 13.19 -37.78 37.76
C ARG A 374 12.66 -39.20 37.92
N GLN A 375 13.48 -40.06 38.50
CA GLN A 375 13.11 -41.44 38.77
C GLN A 375 12.15 -41.50 39.96
N PHE A 376 11.02 -42.17 39.77
CA PHE A 376 10.09 -42.56 40.82
C PHE A 376 9.92 -44.07 40.77
N ILE A 377 9.94 -44.71 41.93
CA ILE A 377 9.92 -46.18 42.04
C ILE A 377 8.47 -46.63 42.17
N GLY A 378 8.09 -47.63 41.37
CA GLY A 378 6.79 -48.30 41.49
C GLY A 378 5.58 -47.43 41.17
N VAL A 379 5.73 -46.31 40.46
CA VAL A 379 4.59 -45.46 40.06
C VAL A 379 3.78 -46.19 38.99
N GLU A 380 2.48 -46.35 39.24
CA GLU A 380 1.55 -47.00 38.31
C GLU A 380 0.60 -46.00 37.66
N GLN A 381 0.28 -44.88 38.34
CA GLN A 381 -0.64 -43.87 37.82
C GLN A 381 -0.15 -42.45 38.07
N ILE A 382 -0.59 -41.55 37.19
CA ILE A 382 -0.30 -40.12 37.17
C ILE A 382 -1.63 -39.38 36.93
N LEU A 383 -1.89 -38.34 37.71
CA LEU A 383 -3.07 -37.51 37.60
C LEU A 383 -2.67 -36.04 37.65
N LEU A 384 -3.27 -35.23 36.79
CA LEU A 384 -3.08 -33.79 36.75
C LEU A 384 -4.23 -33.09 37.48
N ALA A 385 -3.89 -32.27 38.46
CA ALA A 385 -4.78 -31.29 39.08
C ALA A 385 -4.28 -29.87 38.78
N ASP A 386 -5.07 -28.84 39.08
CA ASP A 386 -4.77 -27.45 38.70
C ASP A 386 -3.37 -26.98 39.15
N ASN A 387 -2.95 -27.35 40.36
CA ASN A 387 -1.68 -26.93 40.94
C ASN A 387 -0.76 -28.11 41.31
N TYR A 388 -1.20 -29.35 41.08
CA TYR A 388 -0.48 -30.53 41.55
C TYR A 388 -0.45 -31.64 40.51
N LEU A 389 0.71 -32.28 40.39
CA LEU A 389 0.87 -33.57 39.74
C LEU A 389 0.88 -34.67 40.81
N VAL A 390 -0.12 -35.54 40.75
CA VAL A 390 -0.31 -36.61 41.73
C VAL A 390 0.18 -37.92 41.15
N LEU A 391 1.13 -38.57 41.81
CA LEU A 391 1.65 -39.89 41.42
C LEU A 391 1.24 -40.93 42.46
N LEU A 392 0.68 -42.05 41.98
CA LEU A 392 0.34 -43.19 42.82
C LEU A 392 1.34 -44.30 42.58
N ALA A 393 2.07 -44.67 43.64
CA ALA A 393 3.10 -45.69 43.59
C ALA A 393 2.77 -46.89 44.48
N ASN A 394 3.06 -48.07 43.97
CA ASN A 394 2.94 -49.33 44.67
C ASN A 394 4.30 -49.77 45.24
N GLY A 395 4.36 -49.92 46.56
CA GLY A 395 5.57 -50.27 47.29
C GLY A 395 6.07 -51.69 47.07
N ASP A 396 5.22 -52.59 46.56
CA ASP A 396 5.59 -53.99 46.30
C ASP A 396 6.60 -54.13 45.13
N ASN A 397 6.62 -53.14 44.23
CA ASN A 397 7.58 -53.04 43.11
C ASN A 397 8.87 -52.30 43.48
N SER A 398 9.10 -52.00 44.76
CA SER A 398 10.30 -51.30 45.21
C SER A 398 11.50 -52.27 45.41
N PRO A 399 12.71 -51.96 44.89
CA PRO A 399 13.89 -52.80 45.08
C PRO A 399 14.36 -52.87 46.55
N THR A 400 13.76 -52.07 47.45
CA THR A 400 14.06 -52.07 48.89
C THR A 400 13.47 -53.24 49.66
N HIS A 401 12.59 -54.05 49.04
CA HIS A 401 12.12 -55.33 49.60
C HIS A 401 12.85 -56.53 48.99
N SER A 402 14.18 -56.51 48.99
CA SER A 402 14.96 -57.73 48.86
C SER A 402 15.95 -57.87 50.02
N ILE A 403 15.69 -58.92 50.82
CA ILE A 403 16.60 -59.57 51.78
C ILE A 403 16.63 -58.92 53.18
N GLY A 404 15.65 -59.26 54.04
CA GLY A 404 15.84 -59.01 55.48
C GLY A 404 14.67 -59.26 56.43
N SER A 405 13.41 -59.07 56.03
CA SER A 405 12.28 -59.17 56.97
C SER A 405 11.37 -60.37 56.67
N ASN A 406 11.57 -61.45 57.43
CA ASN A 406 10.59 -62.52 57.62
C ASN A 406 9.38 -62.00 58.42
N SER A 407 8.66 -61.01 57.90
CA SER A 407 7.36 -60.59 58.43
C SER A 407 6.28 -60.91 57.41
N SER A 408 5.46 -61.89 57.75
CA SER A 408 4.27 -62.34 57.02
C SER A 408 3.15 -61.29 57.05
N SER A 409 3.41 -60.08 56.56
CA SER A 409 2.40 -59.04 56.35
C SER A 409 2.23 -58.81 54.85
N THR A 410 1.13 -59.33 54.30
CA THR A 410 0.65 -59.17 52.92
C THR A 410 0.11 -57.75 52.64
N THR A 411 0.66 -56.72 53.28
CA THR A 411 0.14 -55.36 53.19
C THR A 411 0.91 -54.61 52.11
N SER A 412 0.34 -54.54 50.91
CA SER A 412 0.81 -53.66 49.82
C SER A 412 0.75 -52.20 50.29
N TYR A 413 1.90 -51.55 50.45
CA TYR A 413 1.95 -50.15 50.87
C TYR A 413 1.89 -49.24 49.64
N TRP A 414 0.76 -48.56 49.44
CA TRP A 414 0.62 -47.52 48.42
C TRP A 414 1.20 -46.20 48.93
N THR A 415 1.97 -45.51 48.09
CA THR A 415 2.52 -44.18 48.35
C THR A 415 1.92 -43.18 47.38
N LEU A 416 1.39 -42.07 47.90
CA LEU A 416 0.87 -40.97 47.10
C LEU A 416 1.88 -39.81 47.13
N TYR A 417 2.40 -39.44 45.98
CA TYR A 417 3.20 -38.22 45.82
C TYR A 417 2.31 -37.09 45.32
N SER A 418 2.37 -35.94 45.97
CA SER A 418 1.73 -34.70 45.51
C SER A 418 2.83 -33.70 45.17
N LEU A 419 3.09 -33.51 43.88
CA LEU A 419 4.13 -32.61 43.38
C LEU A 419 3.49 -31.29 43.00
N GLU A 420 3.93 -30.19 43.60
CA GLU A 420 3.44 -28.86 43.24
C GLU A 420 3.95 -28.46 41.84
N LEU A 421 3.04 -27.95 41.01
CA LEU A 421 3.36 -27.50 39.65
C LEU A 421 3.99 -26.10 39.69
N PRO A 422 5.12 -25.88 38.98
CA PRO A 422 5.75 -24.58 38.94
C PRO A 422 4.92 -23.61 38.09
N THR A 423 4.80 -22.36 38.55
CA THR A 423 4.17 -21.31 37.74
C THR A 423 4.99 -21.03 36.46
N PRO A 424 4.37 -20.54 35.37
CA PRO A 424 5.08 -20.18 34.13
C PRO A 424 6.28 -19.24 34.37
N LYS A 425 6.15 -18.33 35.34
CA LYS A 425 7.23 -17.42 35.76
C LYS A 425 8.39 -18.16 36.43
N THR A 426 8.10 -19.15 37.28
CA THR A 426 9.12 -20.00 37.91
C THR A 426 9.88 -20.77 36.83
N ILE A 427 9.17 -21.42 35.90
CA ILE A 427 9.77 -22.15 34.77
C ILE A 427 10.68 -21.22 33.97
N PHE A 428 10.19 -20.02 33.63
CA PHE A 428 11.00 -19.04 32.89
C PHE A 428 12.28 -18.65 33.62
N ASN A 429 12.22 -18.41 34.94
CA ASN A 429 13.40 -18.06 35.72
C ASN A 429 14.42 -19.20 35.76
N ASP A 430 13.97 -20.44 35.98
CA ASP A 430 14.84 -21.62 36.02
C ASP A 430 15.51 -21.88 34.67
N VAL A 431 14.73 -21.83 33.57
CA VAL A 431 15.27 -21.97 32.21
C VAL A 431 16.21 -20.82 31.88
N THR A 432 15.94 -19.60 32.36
CA THR A 432 16.83 -18.44 32.16
C THR A 432 18.17 -18.63 32.88
N ILE A 433 18.19 -19.20 34.08
CA ILE A 433 19.44 -19.51 34.80
C ILE A 433 20.26 -20.52 34.01
N ALA A 434 19.63 -21.60 33.55
CA ALA A 434 20.28 -22.62 32.73
C ALA A 434 20.78 -22.06 31.39
N ALA A 435 19.96 -21.27 30.69
CA ALA A 435 20.32 -20.64 29.43
C ALA A 435 21.50 -19.68 29.59
N ASN A 436 21.51 -18.84 30.64
CA ASN A 436 22.57 -17.86 30.86
C ASN A 436 23.97 -18.49 31.02
N ALA A 437 24.07 -19.73 31.52
CA ALA A 437 25.34 -20.47 31.56
C ALA A 437 25.93 -20.73 30.16
N HIS A 438 25.07 -20.76 29.14
CA HIS A 438 25.41 -21.00 27.75
C HIS A 438 25.40 -19.73 26.88
N ARG A 439 25.09 -18.56 27.45
CA ARG A 439 24.85 -17.31 26.72
C ARG A 439 25.93 -16.95 25.69
N PHE A 440 27.20 -17.08 26.08
CA PHE A 440 28.34 -16.75 25.23
C PHE A 440 29.10 -17.98 24.72
N SER A 441 28.99 -19.13 25.40
CA SER A 441 29.70 -20.37 25.04
C SER A 441 28.96 -21.19 23.96
N ALA A 442 27.62 -21.22 24.01
CA ALA A 442 26.78 -21.91 23.04
C ALA A 442 25.51 -21.07 22.75
N PRO A 443 25.64 -20.02 21.90
CA PRO A 443 24.55 -19.07 21.65
C PRO A 443 23.29 -19.71 21.06
N GLN A 444 23.42 -20.77 20.27
CA GLN A 444 22.27 -21.51 19.72
C GLN A 444 21.46 -22.23 20.82
N THR A 445 22.13 -22.82 21.81
CA THR A 445 21.48 -23.43 22.98
C THR A 445 20.78 -22.38 23.83
N TYR A 446 21.42 -21.21 24.03
CA TYR A 446 20.78 -20.07 24.70
C TYR A 446 19.49 -19.66 23.98
N CYS A 447 19.56 -19.44 22.66
CA CYS A 447 18.42 -19.03 21.85
C CYS A 447 17.28 -20.06 21.93
N HIS A 448 17.61 -21.35 21.82
CA HIS A 448 16.63 -22.42 21.91
C HIS A 448 15.90 -22.43 23.26
N LEU A 449 16.63 -22.52 24.37
CA LEU A 449 16.03 -22.53 25.71
C LEU A 449 15.20 -21.28 25.98
N MET A 450 15.70 -20.11 25.56
CA MET A 450 14.99 -18.85 25.73
C MET A 450 13.74 -18.76 24.85
N SER A 451 13.76 -19.34 23.65
CA SER A 451 12.59 -19.42 22.76
C SER A 451 11.50 -20.32 23.34
N GLU A 452 11.87 -21.48 23.90
CA GLU A 452 10.92 -22.34 24.62
C GLU A 452 10.28 -21.59 25.80
N ALA A 453 11.11 -20.98 26.66
CA ALA A 453 10.65 -20.25 27.83
C ALA A 453 9.77 -19.05 27.46
N HIS A 454 10.12 -18.33 26.39
CA HIS A 454 9.30 -17.25 25.83
C HIS A 454 7.92 -17.74 25.40
N MET A 455 7.85 -18.90 24.73
CA MET A 455 6.59 -19.46 24.25
C MET A 455 5.69 -19.96 25.38
N ILE A 456 6.26 -20.47 26.48
CA ILE A 456 5.50 -20.81 27.70
C ILE A 456 4.78 -19.56 28.25
N LEU A 457 5.50 -18.43 28.37
CA LEU A 457 4.91 -17.18 28.84
C LEU A 457 3.87 -16.63 27.85
N ARG A 458 4.18 -16.65 26.55
CA ARG A 458 3.28 -16.16 25.50
C ARG A 458 1.96 -16.94 25.47
N LEU A 459 2.04 -18.26 25.58
CA LEU A 459 0.86 -19.13 25.60
C LEU A 459 0.02 -18.90 26.86
N SER A 460 0.67 -18.73 28.03
CA SER A 460 0.00 -18.39 29.29
C SER A 460 -0.80 -17.08 29.21
N LEU A 461 -0.36 -16.09 28.42
CA LEU A 461 -1.06 -14.83 28.21
C LEU A 461 -2.26 -14.93 27.25
N ARG A 462 -2.36 -16.02 26.49
CA ARG A 462 -3.40 -16.21 25.47
C ARG A 462 -4.51 -17.15 25.93
N LEU A 463 -4.16 -18.21 26.66
CA LEU A 463 -5.13 -19.21 27.11
C LEU A 463 -6.01 -18.68 28.24
N MET A 464 -7.28 -19.06 28.22
CA MET A 464 -8.21 -18.80 29.32
C MET A 464 -7.96 -19.77 30.47
N ASN A 465 -7.93 -19.24 31.70
CA ASN A 465 -7.96 -20.05 32.91
C ASN A 465 -9.41 -20.23 33.38
N TRP A 466 -9.68 -21.37 33.99
CA TRP A 466 -11.02 -21.75 34.42
C TRP A 466 -11.11 -21.79 35.94
N ASN A 467 -12.12 -21.14 36.50
CA ASN A 467 -12.46 -21.24 37.92
C ASN A 467 -13.85 -21.87 38.07
N ILE A 468 -14.01 -22.65 39.13
CA ILE A 468 -15.32 -23.18 39.53
C ILE A 468 -16.02 -22.11 40.37
N LEU A 469 -17.16 -21.62 39.88
CA LEU A 469 -18.03 -20.74 40.67
C LEU A 469 -18.87 -21.60 41.61
N GLU A 470 -18.58 -21.51 42.91
CA GLU A 470 -19.35 -22.18 43.95
C GLU A 470 -20.71 -21.51 44.16
N GLY A 471 -21.76 -22.32 44.06
CA GLY A 471 -23.16 -21.96 44.33
C GLY A 471 -23.98 -23.24 44.50
N ASN A 472 -25.32 -23.16 44.45
CA ASN A 472 -26.17 -24.37 44.49
C ASN A 472 -25.88 -25.35 43.34
N VAL A 473 -25.31 -24.86 42.24
CA VAL A 473 -24.78 -25.65 41.12
C VAL A 473 -23.41 -25.07 40.77
N CYS A 474 -22.38 -25.91 40.73
CA CYS A 474 -21.04 -25.52 40.30
C CYS A 474 -21.02 -25.30 38.78
N ILE A 475 -20.56 -24.14 38.34
CA ILE A 475 -20.44 -23.79 36.92
C ILE A 475 -19.01 -23.31 36.66
N VAL A 476 -18.44 -23.74 35.55
CA VAL A 476 -17.11 -23.32 35.11
C VAL A 476 -17.21 -21.93 34.45
N ALA A 477 -16.37 -20.99 34.90
CA ALA A 477 -16.29 -19.64 34.36
C ALA A 477 -14.84 -19.20 34.15
N PRO A 478 -14.58 -18.33 33.15
CA PRO A 478 -13.22 -17.83 32.91
C PRO A 478 -12.76 -16.96 34.09
N SER A 479 -11.55 -17.23 34.57
CA SER A 479 -10.88 -16.52 35.65
C SER A 479 -10.09 -15.34 35.10
N LYS A 480 -10.20 -14.17 35.73
CA LYS A 480 -9.36 -13.00 35.43
C LYS A 480 -8.10 -13.07 36.29
N HIS A 481 -6.97 -13.40 35.67
CA HIS A 481 -5.69 -13.49 36.37
C HIS A 481 -5.09 -12.09 36.63
N ASN A 482 -4.19 -11.97 37.61
CA ASN A 482 -3.24 -10.85 37.66
C ASN A 482 -2.26 -10.99 36.49
N ILE A 483 -2.58 -10.34 35.38
CA ILE A 483 -1.85 -10.41 34.11
C ILE A 483 -0.58 -9.53 34.13
N GLU A 484 -0.52 -8.51 35.00
CA GLU A 484 0.57 -7.51 35.00
C GLU A 484 1.96 -8.12 35.21
N ASP A 485 2.16 -8.93 36.26
CA ASP A 485 3.47 -9.54 36.56
C ASP A 485 3.92 -10.55 35.47
N LEU A 486 2.96 -11.22 34.83
CA LEU A 486 3.22 -12.12 33.72
C LEU A 486 3.61 -11.35 32.44
N VAL A 487 2.96 -10.21 32.18
CA VAL A 487 3.30 -9.31 31.07
C VAL A 487 4.70 -8.73 31.24
N ASP A 488 5.09 -8.30 32.44
CA ASP A 488 6.44 -7.81 32.71
C ASP A 488 7.49 -8.89 32.46
N THR A 489 7.21 -10.12 32.91
CA THR A 489 8.09 -11.28 32.68
C THR A 489 8.18 -11.63 31.19
N TYR A 490 7.06 -11.55 30.45
CA TYR A 490 7.02 -11.74 29.01
C TYR A 490 7.81 -10.66 28.25
N GLN A 491 7.64 -9.38 28.59
CA GLN A 491 8.41 -8.28 28.00
C GLN A 491 9.91 -8.47 28.27
N LYS A 492 10.28 -8.92 29.47
CA LYS A 492 11.66 -9.29 29.81
C LYS A 492 12.18 -10.44 28.93
N SER A 493 11.37 -11.47 28.65
CA SER A 493 11.75 -12.56 27.74
C SER A 493 12.02 -12.05 26.32
N CYS A 494 11.15 -11.18 25.80
CA CYS A 494 11.31 -10.55 24.48
C CYS A 494 12.60 -9.73 24.43
N ALA A 495 12.89 -8.97 25.49
CA ALA A 495 14.11 -8.17 25.59
C ALA A 495 15.39 -9.02 25.58
N LEU A 496 15.37 -10.19 26.24
CA LEU A 496 16.50 -11.12 26.27
C LEU A 496 16.74 -11.80 24.92
N LEU A 497 15.68 -12.15 24.19
CA LEU A 497 15.79 -12.63 22.81
C LEU A 497 16.32 -11.53 21.89
N GLY A 498 15.81 -10.30 22.00
CA GLY A 498 16.33 -9.14 21.28
C GLY A 498 17.83 -8.91 21.53
N ASP A 499 18.26 -9.01 22.79
CA ASP A 499 19.66 -8.91 23.21
C ASP A 499 20.57 -10.00 22.62
N HIS A 500 20.03 -11.17 22.30
CA HIS A 500 20.78 -12.22 21.62
C HIS A 500 20.89 -11.95 20.12
N PHE A 501 19.76 -11.64 19.47
CA PHE A 501 19.72 -11.40 18.03
C PHE A 501 20.54 -10.17 17.61
N ILE A 502 20.55 -9.10 18.40
CA ILE A 502 21.37 -7.91 18.12
C ILE A 502 22.88 -8.21 18.09
N MET A 503 23.33 -9.23 18.81
CA MET A 503 24.73 -9.69 18.86
C MET A 503 25.07 -10.66 17.72
N SER A 504 24.08 -11.13 16.96
CA SER A 504 24.30 -12.09 15.87
C SER A 504 25.07 -11.46 14.70
N LYS A 505 25.75 -12.32 13.95
CA LYS A 505 26.49 -11.95 12.72
C LYS A 505 25.69 -12.23 11.45
N HIS A 506 24.70 -13.12 11.54
CA HIS A 506 23.89 -13.57 10.41
C HIS A 506 22.71 -12.63 10.17
N GLU A 507 22.44 -12.34 8.89
CA GLU A 507 21.38 -11.42 8.48
C GLU A 507 20.01 -11.84 8.97
N THR A 508 19.60 -13.08 8.72
CA THR A 508 18.32 -13.63 9.20
C THR A 508 18.14 -13.48 10.70
N ASP A 509 19.21 -13.62 11.47
CA ASP A 509 19.15 -13.62 12.93
C ASP A 509 19.12 -12.20 13.49
N TYR A 510 19.98 -11.29 13.01
CA TYR A 510 20.01 -9.94 13.57
C TYR A 510 18.78 -9.11 13.18
N MET A 511 18.12 -9.45 12.06
CA MET A 511 16.87 -8.82 11.63
C MET A 511 15.76 -9.05 12.67
N LEU A 512 15.74 -10.22 13.31
CA LEU A 512 14.78 -10.58 14.35
C LEU A 512 14.93 -9.73 15.63
N CYS A 513 16.02 -8.97 15.82
CA CYS A 513 16.13 -8.13 17.01
C CYS A 513 15.03 -7.05 17.06
N LEU A 514 14.59 -6.54 15.90
CA LEU A 514 13.58 -5.50 15.79
C LEU A 514 12.20 -5.93 16.31
N PRO A 515 11.58 -7.02 15.82
CA PRO A 515 10.29 -7.47 16.32
C PRO A 515 10.36 -7.82 17.82
N TYR A 516 11.42 -8.48 18.30
CA TYR A 516 11.54 -8.81 19.72
C TYR A 516 11.66 -7.56 20.62
N TYR A 517 12.39 -6.52 20.23
CA TYR A 517 12.42 -5.28 21.00
C TYR A 517 11.09 -4.52 20.98
N ARG A 518 10.32 -4.62 19.89
CA ARG A 518 8.96 -4.06 19.80
C ARG A 518 7.98 -4.82 20.67
N MET A 519 8.02 -6.14 20.66
CA MET A 519 7.23 -6.99 21.56
C MET A 519 7.57 -6.71 23.03
N ALA A 520 8.85 -6.39 23.33
CA ALA A 520 9.28 -5.96 24.65
C ALA A 520 8.82 -4.55 25.04
N SER A 521 8.34 -3.73 24.09
CA SER A 521 7.95 -2.33 24.30
C SER A 521 9.07 -1.44 24.89
N ILE A 522 10.33 -1.73 24.53
CA ILE A 522 11.51 -1.02 25.03
C ILE A 522 11.83 0.21 24.18
N SER A 523 12.30 1.29 24.83
CA SER A 523 12.75 2.50 24.13
C SER A 523 14.11 2.31 23.43
N SER A 524 14.35 2.98 22.31
CA SER A 524 15.61 2.87 21.56
C SER A 524 16.86 3.25 22.38
N TYR A 525 16.71 4.15 23.35
CA TYR A 525 17.79 4.51 24.27
C TYR A 525 18.16 3.34 25.21
N GLU A 526 17.16 2.65 25.75
CA GLU A 526 17.40 1.48 26.57
C GLU A 526 18.05 0.34 25.79
N VAL A 527 17.67 0.15 24.51
CA VAL A 527 18.32 -0.82 23.62
C VAL A 527 19.83 -0.53 23.48
N LEU A 528 20.22 0.73 23.26
CA LEU A 528 21.63 1.11 23.20
C LEU A 528 22.38 0.86 24.52
N LYS A 529 21.76 1.19 25.65
CA LYS A 529 22.35 0.93 26.97
C LYS A 529 22.56 -0.58 27.21
N ARG A 530 21.60 -1.40 26.77
CA ARG A 530 21.68 -2.88 26.85
C ARG A 530 22.79 -3.39 25.93
N PHE A 531 22.85 -2.91 24.69
CA PHE A 531 23.89 -3.26 23.73
C PHE A 531 25.30 -2.98 24.29
N LYS A 532 25.55 -1.77 24.81
CA LYS A 532 26.85 -1.39 25.41
C LYS A 532 27.23 -2.25 26.61
N ARG A 533 26.25 -2.65 27.43
CA ARG A 533 26.50 -3.59 28.54
C ARG A 533 26.93 -4.95 28.00
N LEU A 534 26.23 -5.48 27.00
CA LEU A 534 26.51 -6.78 26.40
C LEU A 534 27.85 -6.82 25.65
N GLN A 535 28.23 -5.72 25.01
CA GLN A 535 29.53 -5.60 24.37
C GLN A 535 30.67 -5.73 25.39
N LYS A 536 30.52 -5.10 26.57
CA LYS A 536 31.50 -5.22 27.67
C LYS A 536 31.58 -6.63 28.24
N GLU A 537 30.48 -7.37 28.24
CA GLU A 537 30.40 -8.72 28.82
C GLU A 537 30.89 -9.82 27.86
N SER A 538 30.73 -9.64 26.55
CA SER A 538 30.92 -10.70 25.55
C SER A 538 32.24 -10.67 24.79
N ASN A 539 32.98 -9.55 24.80
CA ASN A 539 34.11 -9.29 23.89
C ASN A 539 33.78 -9.48 22.39
N ILE A 540 32.49 -9.54 22.01
CA ILE A 540 32.03 -9.67 20.62
C ILE A 540 31.85 -8.26 20.03
N GLU A 541 32.58 -7.96 18.97
CA GLU A 541 32.54 -6.65 18.28
C GLU A 541 31.51 -6.58 17.13
N SER A 542 30.55 -7.50 17.06
CA SER A 542 29.55 -7.49 15.97
C SER A 542 28.61 -6.30 16.10
N MET A 543 28.75 -5.32 15.21
CA MET A 543 27.93 -4.10 15.18
C MET A 543 26.79 -4.16 14.15
N LYS A 544 26.70 -5.24 13.36
CA LYS A 544 25.72 -5.34 12.27
C LYS A 544 24.26 -5.24 12.75
N GLY A 545 23.94 -5.94 13.85
CA GLY A 545 22.59 -5.94 14.39
C GLY A 545 22.15 -4.59 14.96
N ILE A 546 23.04 -3.87 15.66
CA ILE A 546 22.72 -2.53 16.17
C ILE A 546 22.62 -1.51 15.04
N LEU A 547 23.48 -1.59 14.02
CA LEU A 547 23.40 -0.73 12.83
C LEU A 547 22.07 -0.93 12.10
N TYR A 548 21.63 -2.18 11.89
CA TYR A 548 20.33 -2.49 11.30
C TYR A 548 19.16 -1.96 12.14
N TYR A 549 19.20 -2.17 13.47
CA TYR A 549 18.17 -1.68 14.38
C TYR A 549 18.04 -0.15 14.31
N LEU A 550 19.17 0.56 14.43
CA LEU A 550 19.20 2.03 14.38
C LEU A 550 18.76 2.55 13.02
N GLN A 551 19.24 1.97 11.92
CA GLN A 551 18.84 2.35 10.57
C GLN A 551 17.32 2.25 10.39
N THR A 552 16.73 1.14 10.80
CA THR A 552 15.30 0.89 10.64
C THR A 552 14.47 1.82 11.52
N VAL A 553 14.79 1.90 12.82
CA VAL A 553 14.06 2.76 13.77
C VAL A 553 14.19 4.24 13.44
N MET A 554 15.35 4.68 12.92
CA MET A 554 15.54 6.09 12.54
C MET A 554 14.94 6.43 11.19
N SER A 555 14.74 5.46 10.30
CA SER A 555 14.07 5.65 9.00
C SER A 555 12.54 5.76 9.14
N GLU A 556 11.98 5.36 10.28
CA GLU A 556 10.54 5.41 10.52
C GLU A 556 10.04 6.85 10.76
N SER A 557 9.08 7.28 9.94
CA SER A 557 8.47 8.62 9.97
C SER A 557 7.76 8.98 11.29
N LYS A 558 7.51 7.99 12.15
CA LYS A 558 6.89 8.13 13.46
C LYS A 558 7.74 7.44 14.50
N PHE A 559 8.86 8.05 14.88
CA PHE A 559 9.54 7.65 16.11
C PHE A 559 8.55 7.83 17.27
N ARG A 560 7.91 6.74 17.71
CA ARG A 560 7.04 6.72 18.89
C ARG A 560 7.95 6.98 20.08
N THR A 561 8.12 8.25 20.45
CA THR A 561 8.65 8.59 21.76
C THR A 561 7.63 8.11 22.79
N PRO A 562 8.00 7.24 23.74
CA PRO A 562 7.25 7.13 24.97
C PRO A 562 7.31 8.52 25.63
N ASP A 563 6.13 9.05 25.90
CA ASP A 563 5.83 10.13 26.83
C ASP A 563 6.40 11.54 26.61
N THR A 564 5.42 12.43 26.49
CA THR A 564 5.42 13.86 26.23
C THR A 564 5.88 14.70 27.43
N SER A 565 6.93 14.32 28.18
CA SER A 565 7.28 15.07 29.40
C SER A 565 8.77 15.24 29.73
N LEU A 566 9.72 14.54 29.08
CA LEU A 566 11.15 14.72 29.34
C LEU A 566 11.89 15.39 28.17
N LYS A 567 11.96 16.72 28.23
CA LYS A 567 12.61 17.58 27.24
C LYS A 567 14.14 17.42 27.25
N GLY A 568 14.71 17.10 26.08
CA GLY A 568 16.05 17.54 25.66
C GLY A 568 17.23 16.60 25.92
N ALA A 569 17.59 16.34 27.18
CA ALA A 569 18.95 15.87 27.52
C ALA A 569 19.30 14.46 27.01
N TRP A 570 18.41 13.48 27.21
CA TRP A 570 18.63 12.10 26.77
C TRP A 570 18.61 11.95 25.25
N LYS A 571 17.92 12.85 24.54
CA LYS A 571 17.88 12.86 23.06
C LYS A 571 19.21 13.29 22.49
N GLN A 572 19.84 14.30 23.09
CA GLN A 572 21.18 14.74 22.67
C GLN A 572 22.24 13.68 22.99
N SER A 573 22.22 13.09 24.20
CA SER A 573 23.16 12.01 24.53
C SER A 573 22.95 10.76 23.67
N PHE A 574 21.70 10.39 23.37
CA PHE A 574 21.39 9.30 22.45
C PHE A 574 21.94 9.55 21.04
N ILE A 575 21.73 10.75 20.49
CA ILE A 575 22.22 11.10 19.15
C ILE A 575 23.75 11.17 19.12
N GLU A 576 24.39 11.67 20.19
CA GLU A 576 25.85 11.65 20.31
C GLU A 576 26.43 10.22 20.36
N GLU A 577 25.78 9.32 21.10
CA GLU A 577 26.18 7.91 21.15
C GLU A 577 25.95 7.19 19.82
N VAL A 578 24.88 7.52 19.09
CA VAL A 578 24.61 7.01 17.74
C VAL A 578 25.66 7.52 16.75
N LEU A 579 26.03 8.80 16.85
CA LEU A 579 27.07 9.43 16.05
C LEU A 579 28.43 8.74 16.23
N GLU A 580 28.81 8.45 17.47
CA GLU A 580 30.04 7.72 17.80
C GLU A 580 30.07 6.32 17.15
N ILE A 581 28.93 5.62 17.15
CA ILE A 581 28.78 4.30 16.51
C ILE A 581 28.85 4.42 14.97
N PHE A 582 28.28 5.47 14.37
CA PHE A 582 28.33 5.67 12.93
C PHE A 582 29.70 6.15 12.42
N GLU A 583 30.40 6.98 13.20
CA GLU A 583 31.74 7.49 12.89
C GLU A 583 32.78 6.36 12.94
N SER A 584 32.72 5.50 13.96
CA SER A 584 33.64 4.37 14.12
C SER A 584 33.52 3.30 13.01
N HIS A 585 32.40 3.25 12.28
CA HIS A 585 32.11 2.18 11.32
C HIS A 585 31.85 2.64 9.87
N ASN A 586 32.10 3.91 9.53
CA ASN A 586 31.87 4.46 8.18
C ASN A 586 30.49 4.11 7.62
N PHE A 587 29.43 4.50 8.34
CA PHE A 587 28.07 4.17 7.93
C PHE A 587 27.69 4.88 6.61
N ASN A 588 27.64 4.10 5.52
CA ASN A 588 27.48 4.65 4.19
C ASN A 588 26.11 5.27 3.91
N ASP A 589 25.07 4.87 4.63
CA ASP A 589 23.70 5.35 4.43
C ASP A 589 23.35 6.50 5.40
N LEU A 590 24.37 7.14 6.01
CA LEU A 590 24.19 8.23 6.96
C LEU A 590 23.49 9.43 6.32
N ALA A 591 23.89 9.76 5.09
CA ALA A 591 23.31 10.86 4.33
C ALA A 591 21.80 10.65 4.13
N HIS A 592 21.38 9.46 3.68
CA HIS A 592 19.97 9.08 3.52
C HIS A 592 19.16 9.20 4.83
N LEU A 593 19.76 8.77 5.94
CA LEU A 593 19.12 8.84 7.25
C LEU A 593 18.89 10.29 7.71
N ILE A 594 19.85 11.17 7.46
CA ILE A 594 19.76 12.60 7.77
C ILE A 594 18.68 13.29 6.92
N LEU A 595 18.50 12.89 5.66
CA LEU A 595 17.42 13.40 4.80
C LEU A 595 16.04 13.06 5.40
N LYS A 596 15.86 11.81 5.85
CA LYS A 596 14.57 11.32 6.35
C LYS A 596 14.21 11.82 7.74
N ASN A 597 15.17 12.01 8.64
CA ASN A 597 14.88 12.26 10.05
C ASN A 597 15.18 13.71 10.50
N LYS A 598 14.14 14.44 10.90
CA LYS A 598 14.26 15.82 11.44
C LYS A 598 15.03 15.88 12.77
N MET A 599 14.98 14.83 13.59
CA MET A 599 15.62 14.85 14.91
C MET A 599 17.15 14.86 14.82
N LEU A 600 17.75 14.17 13.84
CA LEU A 600 19.21 14.18 13.66
C LEU A 600 19.71 15.58 13.26
N ARG A 601 18.89 16.26 12.46
CA ARG A 601 19.11 17.62 11.97
C ARG A 601 19.08 18.69 13.08
N ASP A 602 18.19 18.53 14.07
CA ASP A 602 17.95 19.56 15.08
C ASP A 602 18.95 19.56 16.27
N TYR A 603 19.68 18.46 16.54
CA TYR A 603 20.44 18.31 17.81
C TYR A 603 21.98 18.21 17.67
N SER A 604 22.54 17.91 16.49
CA SER A 604 24.00 17.74 16.34
C SER A 604 24.54 18.08 14.94
N THR A 605 24.09 19.20 14.38
CA THR A 605 24.40 19.68 13.03
C THR A 605 25.91 19.82 12.77
N CYS A 606 26.67 20.47 13.66
CA CYS A 606 28.12 20.70 13.48
C CYS A 606 28.94 19.39 13.44
N LYS A 607 28.55 18.40 14.25
CA LYS A 607 29.25 17.10 14.33
C LYS A 607 28.95 16.25 13.09
N PHE A 608 27.70 16.25 12.61
CA PHE A 608 27.33 15.57 11.35
C PHE A 608 28.05 16.16 10.14
N ILE A 609 28.22 17.50 10.09
CA ILE A 609 28.98 18.16 9.01
C ILE A 609 30.43 17.64 8.99
N ASN A 610 31.09 17.58 10.15
CA ASN A 610 32.47 17.07 10.23
C ASN A 610 32.60 15.60 9.81
N VAL A 611 31.65 14.74 10.22
CA VAL A 611 31.65 13.31 9.86
C VAL A 611 31.42 13.13 8.35
N LEU A 612 30.43 13.82 7.77
CA LEU A 612 30.12 13.72 6.35
C LEU A 612 31.22 14.29 5.45
N MET A 613 31.92 15.36 5.88
CA MET A 613 33.06 15.92 5.14
C MET A 613 34.26 14.97 5.10
N ASN A 614 34.42 14.11 6.12
CA ASN A 614 35.49 13.12 6.18
C ASN A 614 35.18 11.82 5.40
N GLN A 615 33.93 11.62 4.98
CA GLN A 615 33.50 10.44 4.22
C GLN A 615 33.58 10.70 2.70
N SER A 616 34.07 9.71 1.94
CA SER A 616 34.02 9.73 0.48
C SER A 616 33.36 8.46 -0.04
N TYR A 617 32.42 8.63 -0.95
CA TYR A 617 31.66 7.57 -1.60
C TYR A 617 32.17 7.41 -3.03
N GLY A 618 32.40 6.16 -3.44
CA GLY A 618 32.78 5.83 -4.82
C GLY A 618 31.58 5.85 -5.79
N ASP A 619 30.36 6.02 -5.27
CA ASP A 619 29.10 5.99 -6.02
C ASP A 619 28.54 7.41 -6.19
N ILE A 620 28.15 7.76 -7.41
CA ILE A 620 27.70 9.10 -7.81
C ILE A 620 26.38 9.45 -7.13
N ASP A 621 25.49 8.48 -6.91
CA ASP A 621 24.19 8.71 -6.29
C ASP A 621 24.32 8.94 -4.79
N LYS A 622 25.19 8.18 -4.11
CA LYS A 622 25.49 8.37 -2.68
C LYS A 622 26.27 9.66 -2.40
N GLU A 623 27.16 10.08 -3.29
CA GLU A 623 27.77 11.41 -3.21
C GLU A 623 26.72 12.51 -3.38
N THR A 624 25.73 12.33 -4.27
CA THR A 624 24.64 13.30 -4.43
C THR A 624 23.79 13.39 -3.15
N GLU A 625 23.47 12.25 -2.51
CA GLU A 625 22.78 12.20 -1.22
C GLU A 625 23.58 12.91 -0.12
N LYS A 626 24.89 12.70 -0.06
CA LYS A 626 25.80 13.35 0.89
C LYS A 626 25.82 14.86 0.71
N LEU A 627 25.99 15.34 -0.53
CA LEU A 627 26.00 16.76 -0.84
C LEU A 627 24.66 17.41 -0.47
N LEU A 628 23.54 16.74 -0.73
CA LEU A 628 22.21 17.20 -0.35
C LEU A 628 22.03 17.27 1.18
N ALA A 629 22.48 16.24 1.90
CA ALA A 629 22.46 16.22 3.37
C ALA A 629 23.34 17.32 3.97
N LEU A 630 24.54 17.54 3.43
CA LEU A 630 25.43 18.64 3.83
C LEU A 630 24.80 20.01 3.61
N THR A 631 24.16 20.23 2.46
CA THR A 631 23.43 21.47 2.17
C THR A 631 22.34 21.72 3.22
N LEU A 632 21.53 20.71 3.55
CA LEU A 632 20.49 20.85 4.57
C LEU A 632 21.06 21.19 5.94
N LEU A 633 22.16 20.56 6.34
CA LEU A 633 22.84 20.87 7.60
C LEU A 633 23.41 22.29 7.63
N TYR A 634 24.04 22.74 6.53
CA TYR A 634 24.53 24.13 6.42
C TYR A 634 23.42 25.18 6.41
N VAL A 635 22.26 24.87 5.81
CA VAL A 635 21.06 25.72 5.89
C VAL A 635 20.63 25.86 7.35
N GLN A 636 20.65 24.79 8.14
CA GLN A 636 20.29 24.84 9.56
C GLN A 636 21.31 25.58 10.44
N GLU A 637 22.60 25.59 10.07
CA GLU A 637 23.61 26.45 10.71
C GLU A 637 23.53 27.92 10.25
N CYS A 638 22.54 28.28 9.43
CA CYS A 638 22.41 29.58 8.78
C CYS A 638 23.61 29.96 7.89
N ASN A 639 24.41 28.98 7.44
CA ASN A 639 25.56 29.19 6.55
C ASN A 639 25.16 28.97 5.08
N ILE A 640 24.42 29.94 4.55
CA ILE A 640 23.84 29.88 3.20
C ILE A 640 24.92 29.78 2.11
N ARG A 641 26.10 30.38 2.32
CA ARG A 641 27.18 30.41 1.31
C ARG A 641 27.80 29.04 1.07
N GLU A 642 28.04 28.26 2.13
CA GLU A 642 28.55 26.90 1.97
C GLU A 642 27.46 25.96 1.45
N ALA A 643 26.20 26.16 1.85
CA ALA A 643 25.06 25.42 1.30
C ALA A 643 24.95 25.58 -0.23
N GLU A 644 25.10 26.80 -0.75
CA GLU A 644 25.12 27.10 -2.19
C GLU A 644 26.31 26.42 -2.90
N ARG A 645 27.50 26.43 -2.29
CA ARG A 645 28.68 25.73 -2.85
C ARG A 645 28.45 24.23 -2.95
N MET A 646 27.91 23.61 -1.91
CA MET A 646 27.65 22.16 -1.88
C MET A 646 26.62 21.73 -2.91
N ILE A 647 25.55 22.52 -3.13
CA ILE A 647 24.58 22.26 -4.21
C ILE A 647 25.24 22.38 -5.59
N ASN A 648 26.08 23.39 -5.80
CA ASN A 648 26.73 23.61 -7.10
C ASN A 648 27.75 22.53 -7.47
N TYR A 649 28.25 21.75 -6.51
CA TYR A 649 29.09 20.58 -6.78
C TYR A 649 28.30 19.37 -7.31
N ILE A 650 26.96 19.37 -7.20
CA ILE A 650 26.12 18.29 -7.72
C ILE A 650 26.10 18.37 -9.24
N SER A 651 26.80 17.45 -9.90
CA SER A 651 26.92 17.42 -11.37
C SER A 651 25.78 16.64 -12.06
N ASN A 652 25.04 15.79 -11.32
CA ASN A 652 23.97 14.95 -11.86
C ASN A 652 22.57 15.48 -11.48
N ASN A 653 21.92 16.13 -12.44
CA ASN A 653 20.60 16.75 -12.23
C ASN A 653 19.45 15.72 -12.11
N ASN A 654 19.62 14.51 -12.65
CA ASN A 654 18.57 13.48 -12.64
C ASN A 654 18.48 12.76 -11.28
N SER A 655 19.62 12.45 -10.65
CA SER A 655 19.64 11.86 -9.31
C SER A 655 19.10 12.84 -8.26
N LEU A 656 19.46 14.13 -8.38
CA LEU A 656 18.91 15.19 -7.52
C LEU A 656 17.38 15.30 -7.66
N TYR A 657 16.85 15.25 -8.88
CA TYR A 657 15.40 15.26 -9.12
C TYR A 657 14.70 14.10 -8.39
N GLN A 658 15.22 12.87 -8.53
CA GLN A 658 14.63 11.69 -7.90
C GLN A 658 14.65 11.78 -6.37
N LEU A 659 15.79 12.18 -5.78
CA LEU A 659 15.93 12.34 -4.33
C LEU A 659 15.01 13.42 -3.74
N LEU A 660 14.79 14.52 -4.47
CA LEU A 660 13.87 15.59 -4.05
C LEU A 660 12.40 15.16 -4.14
N VAL A 661 12.01 14.36 -5.13
CA VAL A 661 10.65 13.80 -5.24
C VAL A 661 10.39 12.80 -4.11
N GLU A 662 11.37 11.97 -3.75
CA GLU A 662 11.29 11.04 -2.62
C GLU A 662 11.17 11.76 -1.27
N ASN A 663 11.94 12.84 -1.08
CA ASN A 663 12.01 13.61 0.17
C ASN A 663 11.29 14.97 0.12
N TRP A 664 10.17 15.06 -0.61
CA TRP A 664 9.44 16.31 -0.87
C TRP A 664 9.03 17.11 0.37
N LYS A 665 8.87 16.44 1.53
CA LYS A 665 8.53 17.10 2.81
C LYS A 665 9.59 18.09 3.27
N LEU A 666 10.83 17.99 2.79
CA LEU A 666 11.90 18.93 3.10
C LEU A 666 11.69 20.31 2.46
N LEU A 667 10.83 20.40 1.44
CA LEU A 667 10.58 21.66 0.71
C LEU A 667 9.56 22.56 1.43
N PHE A 668 8.73 22.00 2.31
CA PHE A 668 7.60 22.72 2.89
C PHE A 668 7.64 22.71 4.41
N GLU A 669 7.37 23.86 5.01
CA GLU A 669 7.17 24.01 6.45
C GLU A 669 5.67 24.18 6.75
N TYR A 670 5.20 23.59 7.85
CA TYR A 670 3.80 23.70 8.28
C TYR A 670 3.66 24.76 9.37
N SER A 671 3.10 25.91 9.00
CA SER A 671 2.77 27.00 9.92
C SER A 671 1.44 26.69 10.63
N GLY A 672 1.51 25.96 11.73
CA GLY A 672 0.36 25.56 12.55
C GLY A 672 0.23 26.39 13.84
N GLY A 673 0.09 27.71 13.74
CA GLY A 673 -0.21 28.56 14.90
C GLY A 673 -1.73 28.66 15.17
N PRO A 674 -2.20 28.64 16.44
CA PRO A 674 -3.64 28.64 16.77
C PRO A 674 -4.37 29.97 16.51
N THR A 675 -3.73 30.98 15.91
CA THR A 675 -4.23 32.36 15.87
C THR A 675 -4.44 32.95 14.47
N VAL A 676 -4.35 32.17 13.39
CA VAL A 676 -4.65 32.65 12.03
C VAL A 676 -5.73 31.78 11.39
N LYS A 677 -6.81 32.40 10.92
CA LYS A 677 -8.07 31.78 10.49
C LYS A 677 -8.00 30.93 9.21
N HIS A 678 -6.82 30.62 8.68
CA HIS A 678 -6.67 29.78 7.50
C HIS A 678 -6.12 28.40 7.91
N LYS A 679 -6.97 27.37 7.80
CA LYS A 679 -6.58 25.97 7.95
C LYS A 679 -5.54 25.63 6.85
N ASN A 680 -4.36 25.18 7.26
CA ASN A 680 -3.28 24.60 6.44
C ASN A 680 -2.53 25.56 5.49
N SER A 681 -1.83 26.57 6.01
CA SER A 681 -0.82 27.32 5.24
C SER A 681 0.54 26.60 5.29
N TYR A 682 0.96 26.07 4.14
CA TYR A 682 2.35 25.66 3.91
C TYR A 682 3.19 26.90 3.56
N SER A 683 4.46 26.92 3.94
CA SER A 683 5.44 27.94 3.51
C SER A 683 6.70 27.26 2.95
N PHE A 684 7.46 27.96 2.10
CA PHE A 684 8.74 27.44 1.59
C PHE A 684 9.79 27.40 2.70
N THR A 685 10.51 26.29 2.82
CA THR A 685 11.68 26.19 3.70
C THR A 685 12.85 27.03 3.18
N GLU A 686 13.75 27.44 4.07
CA GLU A 686 15.00 28.11 3.66
C GLU A 686 15.81 27.29 2.65
N PHE A 687 15.75 25.97 2.77
CA PHE A 687 16.32 25.04 1.79
C PHE A 687 15.70 25.18 0.39
N SER A 688 14.37 25.28 0.30
CA SER A 688 13.68 25.54 -0.97
C SER A 688 14.09 26.87 -1.57
N ILE A 689 14.30 27.88 -0.74
CA ILE A 689 14.76 29.19 -1.17
C ILE A 689 16.16 29.06 -1.80
N VAL A 690 17.11 28.38 -1.14
CA VAL A 690 18.46 28.14 -1.71
C VAL A 690 18.38 27.38 -3.05
N LEU A 691 17.50 26.38 -3.16
CA LEU A 691 17.26 25.67 -4.42
C LEU A 691 16.68 26.56 -5.53
N MET A 692 15.78 27.51 -5.20
CA MET A 692 15.26 28.47 -6.19
C MET A 692 16.36 29.32 -6.81
N PHE A 693 17.42 29.62 -6.05
CA PHE A 693 18.52 30.48 -6.50
C PHE A 693 19.61 29.78 -7.29
N THR A 694 19.83 28.50 -7.01
CA THR A 694 20.89 27.65 -7.57
C THR A 694 20.36 26.79 -8.73
N ASN A 695 19.32 26.00 -8.48
CA ASN A 695 18.75 24.99 -9.40
C ASN A 695 17.24 25.17 -9.60
N GLY A 696 16.79 26.38 -9.94
CA GLY A 696 15.37 26.72 -10.11
C GLY A 696 14.65 25.88 -11.16
N ASP A 697 15.36 25.41 -12.18
CA ASP A 697 14.80 24.57 -13.26
C ASP A 697 14.37 23.18 -12.78
N ILE A 698 15.18 22.55 -11.94
CA ILE A 698 14.90 21.21 -11.39
C ILE A 698 13.76 21.32 -10.38
N LEU A 699 13.80 22.36 -9.54
CA LEU A 699 12.75 22.60 -8.54
C LEU A 699 11.37 22.78 -9.18
N ALA A 700 11.30 23.50 -10.32
CA ALA A 700 10.05 23.64 -11.08
C ALA A 700 9.52 22.26 -11.54
N ASN A 701 10.38 21.40 -12.08
CA ASN A 701 10.00 20.06 -12.51
C ASN A 701 9.55 19.17 -11.33
N VAL A 702 10.20 19.29 -10.17
CA VAL A 702 9.80 18.58 -8.93
C VAL A 702 8.40 19.03 -8.51
N PHE A 703 8.12 20.34 -8.49
CA PHE A 703 6.78 20.84 -8.17
C PHE A 703 5.71 20.31 -9.13
N VAL A 704 5.99 20.26 -10.44
CA VAL A 704 5.07 19.66 -11.42
C VAL A 704 4.79 18.18 -11.10
N SER A 705 5.83 17.39 -10.81
CA SER A 705 5.67 15.98 -10.42
C SER A 705 4.82 15.81 -9.17
N LEU A 706 5.01 16.67 -8.16
CA LEU A 706 4.25 16.61 -6.91
C LEU A 706 2.77 16.96 -7.11
N ILE A 707 2.46 17.87 -8.03
CA ILE A 707 1.09 18.23 -8.40
C ILE A 707 0.41 17.08 -9.17
N LEU A 708 1.12 16.47 -10.12
CA LEU A 708 0.59 15.34 -10.90
C LEU A 708 0.33 14.09 -10.02
N ASP A 709 1.23 13.80 -9.08
CA ASP A 709 1.10 12.70 -8.09
C ASP A 709 0.02 12.97 -7.02
N ARG A 710 -0.63 14.15 -7.04
CA ARG A 710 -1.59 14.61 -6.00
C ARG A 710 -1.01 14.67 -4.58
N LYS A 711 0.31 14.80 -4.43
CA LYS A 711 0.98 14.97 -3.12
C LYS A 711 0.80 16.38 -2.58
N VAL A 712 0.79 17.39 -3.45
CA VAL A 712 0.55 18.80 -3.13
C VAL A 712 -0.42 19.42 -4.13
N ASN A 713 -1.34 20.27 -3.67
CA ASN A 713 -2.32 20.93 -4.53
C ASN A 713 -1.71 22.14 -5.27
N LEU A 714 -2.11 22.35 -6.52
CA LEU A 714 -1.72 23.53 -7.32
C LEU A 714 -2.04 24.84 -6.59
N HIS A 715 -3.24 24.96 -6.01
CA HIS A 715 -3.64 26.13 -5.25
C HIS A 715 -2.70 26.40 -4.05
N SER A 716 -2.23 25.37 -3.36
CA SER A 716 -1.29 25.53 -2.25
C SER A 716 0.07 26.04 -2.72
N ILE A 717 0.60 25.54 -3.84
CA ILE A 717 1.87 26.01 -4.41
C ILE A 717 1.75 27.46 -4.90
N LEU A 718 0.67 27.80 -5.61
CA LEU A 718 0.39 29.17 -6.02
C LEU A 718 0.33 30.11 -4.82
N TRP A 719 -0.39 29.73 -3.77
CA TRP A 719 -0.52 30.54 -2.57
C TRP A 719 0.83 30.76 -1.88
N MET A 720 1.68 29.73 -1.78
CA MET A 720 3.05 29.87 -1.28
C MET A 720 3.89 30.87 -2.08
N PHE A 721 3.80 30.86 -3.42
CA PHE A 721 4.48 31.86 -4.25
C PHE A 721 3.89 33.27 -4.07
N LEU A 722 2.56 33.39 -3.96
CA LEU A 722 1.89 34.68 -3.76
C LEU A 722 2.16 35.28 -2.38
N GLU A 723 2.43 34.47 -1.36
CA GLU A 723 2.88 34.95 -0.04
C GLU A 723 4.38 35.32 -0.08
N TYR A 724 5.19 34.54 -0.80
CA TYR A 724 6.64 34.74 -0.85
C TYR A 724 7.06 35.94 -1.71
N LEU A 725 6.49 36.11 -2.91
CA LEU A 725 6.92 37.11 -3.90
C LEU A 725 6.82 38.58 -3.41
N PRO A 726 5.74 39.02 -2.71
CA PRO A 726 5.63 40.39 -2.21
C PRO A 726 6.70 40.76 -1.18
N SER A 727 7.30 39.77 -0.53
CA SER A 727 8.33 39.98 0.51
C SER A 727 9.74 40.22 -0.04
N ARG A 728 9.95 40.10 -1.36
CA ARG A 728 11.27 40.17 -2.01
C ARG A 728 11.34 41.29 -3.05
N VAL A 729 12.50 41.93 -3.18
CA VAL A 729 12.73 43.06 -4.11
C VAL A 729 13.98 42.79 -4.95
N GLY A 730 13.93 43.08 -6.25
CA GLY A 730 15.11 43.06 -7.12
C GLY A 730 15.38 41.70 -7.82
N SER A 731 16.65 41.25 -7.81
CA SER A 731 17.08 40.02 -8.51
C SER A 731 16.38 38.76 -8.01
N ASP A 732 16.02 38.75 -6.73
CA ASP A 732 15.47 37.60 -6.04
C ASP A 732 14.02 37.35 -6.45
N TYR A 733 13.28 38.43 -6.66
CA TYR A 733 11.95 38.41 -7.24
C TYR A 733 11.98 37.80 -8.65
N ASN A 734 12.95 38.21 -9.49
CA ASN A 734 13.05 37.73 -10.87
C ASN A 734 13.30 36.22 -10.95
N LYS A 735 14.20 35.69 -10.11
CA LYS A 735 14.50 34.25 -10.06
C LYS A 735 13.31 33.45 -9.54
N ALA A 736 12.69 33.86 -8.44
CA ALA A 736 11.50 33.20 -7.90
C ALA A 736 10.31 33.23 -8.88
N SER A 737 10.09 34.37 -9.54
CA SER A 737 9.06 34.51 -10.58
C SER A 737 9.33 33.61 -11.79
N ALA A 738 10.61 33.43 -12.19
CA ALA A 738 10.97 32.53 -13.27
C ALA A 738 10.68 31.06 -12.93
N VAL A 739 10.97 30.63 -11.69
CA VAL A 739 10.64 29.27 -11.21
C VAL A 739 9.13 29.05 -11.21
N MET A 740 8.35 30.02 -10.71
CA MET A 740 6.88 29.94 -10.71
C MET A 740 6.35 29.83 -12.15
N GLN A 741 6.81 30.69 -13.06
CA GLN A 741 6.41 30.67 -14.46
C GLN A 741 6.73 29.34 -15.12
N LYS A 742 7.95 28.82 -14.93
CA LYS A 742 8.37 27.53 -15.50
C LYS A 742 7.54 26.37 -14.95
N THR A 743 7.24 26.38 -13.65
CA THR A 743 6.36 25.39 -13.00
C THR A 743 4.99 25.36 -13.67
N LEU A 744 4.41 26.53 -13.95
CA LEU A 744 3.12 26.64 -14.63
C LEU A 744 3.19 26.22 -16.10
N GLU A 745 4.21 26.65 -16.85
CA GLU A 745 4.41 26.26 -18.25
C GLU A 745 4.50 24.74 -18.42
N GLU A 746 5.35 24.07 -17.62
CA GLU A 746 5.53 22.62 -17.67
C GLU A 746 4.31 21.85 -17.14
N TYR A 747 3.65 22.36 -16.08
CA TYR A 747 2.39 21.80 -15.62
C TYR A 747 1.32 21.82 -16.71
N PHE A 748 1.15 22.94 -17.41
CA PHE A 748 0.14 23.06 -18.45
C PHE A 748 0.47 22.21 -19.69
N LYS A 749 1.74 22.10 -20.09
CA LYS A 749 2.14 21.19 -21.17
C LYS A 749 1.65 19.77 -20.91
N VAL A 750 1.89 19.24 -19.71
CA VAL A 750 1.47 17.88 -19.33
C VAL A 750 -0.05 17.78 -19.11
N TYR A 751 -0.66 18.79 -18.48
CA TYR A 751 -2.10 18.81 -18.20
C TYR A 751 -2.94 18.76 -19.48
N PHE A 752 -2.56 19.53 -20.50
CA PHE A 752 -3.29 19.58 -21.77
C PHE A 752 -2.91 18.46 -22.74
N ALA A 753 -1.70 17.89 -22.66
CA ALA A 753 -1.31 16.72 -23.47
C ALA A 753 -2.11 15.45 -23.14
N ASN A 754 -2.52 15.27 -21.88
CA ASN A 754 -3.30 14.11 -21.43
C ASN A 754 -4.81 14.21 -21.72
N CYS A 755 -5.30 15.32 -22.27
CA CYS A 755 -6.72 15.52 -22.55
C CYS A 755 -7.00 15.24 -24.03
N GLU A 756 -7.61 14.09 -24.34
CA GLU A 756 -8.09 13.80 -25.69
C GLU A 756 -9.10 14.87 -26.14
N CYS A 757 -8.75 15.54 -27.24
CA CYS A 757 -9.33 16.78 -27.72
C CYS A 757 -10.84 16.71 -28.02
N LYS A 758 -11.69 17.05 -27.03
CA LYS A 758 -13.01 17.68 -27.21
C LYS A 758 -13.27 18.65 -26.04
N ASP A 759 -13.26 19.95 -26.35
CA ASP A 759 -13.59 21.10 -25.49
C ASP A 759 -12.59 21.55 -24.40
N LEU A 760 -11.39 21.98 -24.82
CA LEU A 760 -10.41 22.74 -24.00
C LEU A 760 -11.01 23.87 -23.13
N PRO A 761 -11.99 24.69 -23.61
CA PRO A 761 -12.57 25.78 -22.81
C PRO A 761 -13.59 25.33 -21.76
N ALA A 762 -14.12 24.10 -21.84
CA ALA A 762 -15.04 23.57 -20.83
C ALA A 762 -14.25 23.05 -19.62
N LEU A 763 -13.17 22.30 -19.87
CA LEU A 763 -12.28 21.75 -18.84
C LEU A 763 -11.58 22.81 -17.98
N ALA A 764 -11.16 23.93 -18.59
CA ALA A 764 -10.56 25.04 -17.86
C ALA A 764 -11.54 25.76 -16.91
N ARG A 765 -12.84 25.76 -17.26
CA ARG A 765 -13.92 26.34 -16.42
C ARG A 765 -14.35 25.44 -15.27
N GLU A 766 -14.10 24.13 -15.34
CA GLU A 766 -14.48 23.19 -14.28
C GLU A 766 -13.61 23.29 -13.01
N ARG A 767 -12.40 23.85 -13.08
CA ARG A 767 -11.46 23.92 -11.93
C ARG A 767 -10.95 25.33 -11.65
N SER A 768 -11.47 25.98 -10.60
CA SER A 768 -11.09 27.34 -10.14
C SER A 768 -9.58 27.57 -10.04
N SER A 769 -8.81 26.60 -9.53
CA SER A 769 -7.36 26.75 -9.35
C SER A 769 -6.57 26.78 -10.66
N VAL A 770 -7.07 26.12 -11.71
CA VAL A 770 -6.42 26.11 -13.04
C VAL A 770 -6.66 27.47 -13.70
N GLN A 771 -7.85 28.04 -13.56
CA GLN A 771 -8.17 29.38 -14.01
C GLN A 771 -7.31 30.44 -13.31
N GLU A 772 -7.20 30.39 -11.97
CA GLU A 772 -6.30 31.25 -11.20
C GLU A 772 -4.84 31.16 -11.69
N ALA A 773 -4.35 29.95 -11.94
CA ALA A 773 -2.99 29.72 -12.45
C ALA A 773 -2.77 30.34 -13.85
N ILE A 774 -3.73 30.23 -14.76
CA ILE A 774 -3.67 30.84 -16.10
C ILE A 774 -3.66 32.37 -15.98
N ILE A 775 -4.50 32.94 -15.12
CA ILE A 775 -4.53 34.40 -14.84
C ILE A 775 -3.14 34.87 -14.39
N ILE A 776 -2.54 34.18 -13.43
CA ILE A 776 -1.22 34.52 -12.88
C ILE A 776 -0.14 34.42 -13.98
N LEU A 777 -0.20 33.39 -14.83
CA LEU A 777 0.75 33.21 -15.94
C LEU A 777 0.65 34.35 -16.96
N VAL A 778 -0.57 34.72 -17.38
CA VAL A 778 -0.82 35.81 -18.33
C VAL A 778 -0.35 37.15 -17.76
N ARG A 779 -0.65 37.43 -16.48
CA ARG A 779 -0.13 38.62 -15.78
C ARG A 779 1.40 38.65 -15.73
N SER A 780 2.03 37.49 -15.50
CA SER A 780 3.50 37.38 -15.49
C SER A 780 4.10 37.73 -16.86
N TYR A 781 3.55 37.19 -17.96
CA TYR A 781 4.01 37.54 -19.32
C TYR A 781 3.80 39.01 -19.66
N MET A 782 2.63 39.58 -19.35
CA MET A 782 2.34 41.00 -19.59
C MET A 782 3.28 41.90 -18.79
N SER A 783 3.53 41.57 -17.52
CA SER A 783 4.49 42.30 -16.68
C SER A 783 5.91 42.21 -17.22
N GLN A 784 6.35 41.05 -17.72
CA GLN A 784 7.67 40.89 -18.31
C GLN A 784 7.83 41.73 -19.59
N LEU A 785 6.83 41.72 -20.47
CA LEU A 785 6.84 42.56 -21.67
C LEU A 785 6.89 44.05 -21.30
N GLN A 786 6.15 44.47 -20.28
CA GLN A 786 6.20 45.85 -19.78
C GLN A 786 7.58 46.22 -19.22
N VAL A 787 8.19 45.35 -18.42
CA VAL A 787 9.53 45.57 -17.86
C VAL A 787 10.57 45.65 -18.97
N ILE A 788 10.47 44.81 -20.00
CA ILE A 788 11.38 44.86 -21.16
C ILE A 788 11.15 46.13 -21.97
N ASN A 789 9.90 46.54 -22.19
CA ASN A 789 9.57 47.78 -22.90
C ASN A 789 10.09 49.02 -22.17
N ILE A 790 9.96 49.07 -20.84
CA ILE A 790 10.53 50.16 -20.02
C ILE A 790 12.05 50.17 -20.11
N LYS A 791 12.72 49.01 -20.17
CA LYS A 791 14.16 48.93 -20.40
C LYS A 791 14.58 49.44 -21.78
N GLU A 792 13.79 49.14 -22.82
CA GLU A 792 14.01 49.61 -24.20
C GLU A 792 13.79 51.13 -24.34
N MET A 793 12.76 51.68 -23.69
CA MET A 793 12.48 53.13 -23.66
C MET A 793 13.57 53.93 -22.91
N ASN A 794 14.26 53.29 -21.96
CA ASN A 794 15.34 53.90 -21.17
C ASN A 794 16.73 53.74 -21.80
N THR A 795 16.86 52.98 -22.91
CA THR A 795 18.11 52.94 -23.69
C THR A 795 18.12 54.10 -24.70
N PRO A 796 19.14 54.99 -24.70
CA PRO A 796 19.17 56.15 -25.58
C PRO A 796 19.25 55.75 -27.07
N THR A 797 18.53 56.49 -27.91
CA THR A 797 18.46 56.35 -29.37
C THR A 797 19.83 56.35 -30.06
N PRO A 798 20.04 55.62 -31.17
CA PRO A 798 21.32 55.53 -31.87
C PRO A 798 21.72 56.78 -32.71
N GLU A 799 21.19 57.96 -32.38
CA GLU A 799 21.61 59.23 -32.99
C GLU A 799 22.58 60.04 -32.11
N GLU A 800 22.74 59.70 -30.82
CA GLU A 800 23.78 60.29 -29.95
C GLU A 800 25.07 59.44 -29.87
N ASN A 801 25.08 58.22 -30.43
CA ASN A 801 26.25 57.33 -30.44
C ASN A 801 27.20 57.49 -31.63
N ARG A 802 26.98 58.46 -32.54
CA ARG A 802 28.00 58.81 -33.55
C ARG A 802 29.24 59.48 -32.97
N ASN A 803 29.26 59.82 -31.68
CA ASN A 803 30.41 60.42 -31.01
C ASN A 803 31.06 59.51 -29.94
N ILE A 804 30.66 58.24 -29.82
CA ILE A 804 31.24 57.31 -28.82
C ILE A 804 31.83 56.04 -29.46
N GLU A 805 31.59 55.77 -30.75
CA GLU A 805 32.23 54.65 -31.47
C GLU A 805 33.65 54.97 -31.99
N ASP A 806 34.12 56.22 -31.91
CA ASP A 806 35.51 56.61 -32.25
C ASP A 806 36.53 56.37 -31.10
N ALA A 807 36.11 55.86 -29.94
CA ALA A 807 36.99 55.69 -28.77
C ALA A 807 37.23 54.24 -28.31
N SER A 808 36.60 53.23 -28.92
CA SER A 808 36.69 51.83 -28.46
C SER A 808 36.99 50.79 -29.56
N GLN A 809 37.67 51.21 -30.63
CA GLN A 809 38.41 50.32 -31.55
C GLN A 809 39.94 50.51 -31.44
N LYS A 810 40.44 50.85 -30.25
CA LYS A 810 41.87 50.82 -29.89
C LYS A 810 42.09 50.13 -28.55
N ALA A 811 41.78 48.84 -28.48
CA ALA A 811 42.44 47.90 -27.58
C ALA A 811 41.98 46.48 -27.92
N LYS A 812 42.96 45.62 -28.24
CA LYS A 812 42.87 44.17 -28.47
C LYS A 812 42.58 43.73 -29.90
N ASP A 813 43.60 43.93 -30.75
CA ASP A 813 44.19 42.83 -31.52
C ASP A 813 45.72 43.00 -31.49
N ASP A 814 46.33 42.48 -30.43
CA ASP A 814 47.64 41.83 -30.41
C ASP A 814 47.27 40.41 -29.94
N THR A 815 47.31 39.35 -30.73
CA THR A 815 48.50 38.73 -31.31
C THR A 815 48.11 37.64 -32.32
N GLU A 816 48.89 37.60 -33.40
CA GLU A 816 49.28 36.43 -34.22
C GLU A 816 48.35 35.94 -35.34
N ASP A 817 48.47 36.65 -36.48
CA ASP A 817 49.05 36.15 -37.74
C ASP A 817 48.99 34.65 -38.05
N THR A 818 48.33 34.28 -39.15
CA THR A 818 49.05 33.98 -40.42
C THR A 818 48.09 33.74 -41.60
N GLN A 819 48.12 34.72 -42.52
CA GLN A 819 48.13 34.63 -43.99
C GLN A 819 47.63 33.34 -44.68
N THR A 820 46.67 33.50 -45.60
CA THR A 820 46.99 33.50 -47.05
C THR A 820 45.84 34.11 -47.86
N LYS A 821 46.25 34.97 -48.79
CA LYS A 821 45.45 35.65 -49.80
C LYS A 821 45.03 34.65 -50.89
N ASP A 822 43.91 34.89 -51.55
CA ASP A 822 43.97 35.25 -52.97
C ASP A 822 42.66 35.88 -53.47
N ASP A 823 42.88 36.90 -54.28
CA ASP A 823 41.94 37.79 -54.93
C ASP A 823 41.06 37.09 -55.97
N ASN A 824 39.86 37.63 -56.22
CA ASN A 824 39.51 38.11 -57.55
C ASN A 824 38.25 38.98 -57.54
N ASN A 825 38.43 40.19 -58.06
CA ASN A 825 37.43 41.18 -58.44
C ASN A 825 36.46 40.63 -59.50
N GLU A 826 35.20 41.09 -59.54
CA GLU A 826 34.79 42.23 -60.38
C GLU A 826 33.24 42.39 -60.43
N VAL A 827 32.80 43.56 -59.96
CA VAL A 827 31.71 44.44 -60.45
C VAL A 827 30.63 43.84 -61.36
N LYS A 828 29.36 43.96 -60.93
CA LYS A 828 28.30 44.66 -61.69
C LYS A 828 27.13 45.05 -60.79
N GLN A 829 26.88 46.36 -60.73
CA GLN A 829 25.62 46.96 -60.33
C GLN A 829 24.51 46.44 -61.25
N ASP A 830 23.41 45.95 -60.68
CA ASP A 830 22.09 46.31 -61.18
C ASP A 830 21.03 46.16 -60.09
N SER A 831 20.30 47.26 -59.92
CA SER A 831 19.17 47.45 -59.03
C SER A 831 17.97 46.58 -59.40
N LYS A 832 17.40 45.88 -58.41
CA LYS A 832 15.95 45.71 -58.13
C LYS A 832 15.76 44.52 -57.17
N THR A 833 15.70 44.80 -55.88
CA THR A 833 15.18 43.85 -54.90
C THR A 833 13.64 43.87 -54.95
N PRO A 834 12.96 42.72 -55.06
CA PRO A 834 11.50 42.67 -55.13
C PRO A 834 10.88 43.04 -53.78
N PHE A 835 9.75 43.75 -53.82
CA PHE A 835 8.97 44.25 -52.66
C PHE A 835 8.32 43.16 -51.78
N PHE A 836 8.55 41.88 -52.09
CA PHE A 836 7.99 40.73 -51.38
C PHE A 836 9.15 39.82 -50.95
N PRO A 837 9.52 39.77 -49.66
CA PRO A 837 10.47 38.76 -49.19
C PRO A 837 9.79 37.39 -49.24
N ASP A 838 10.46 36.44 -49.90
CA ASP A 838 10.07 35.03 -49.92
C ASP A 838 10.13 34.42 -48.51
N LYS A 839 9.35 33.33 -48.34
CA LYS A 839 9.15 32.58 -47.10
C LYS A 839 10.47 32.32 -46.35
N ASN A 840 10.69 33.00 -45.24
CA ASN A 840 11.71 32.60 -44.26
C ASN A 840 11.12 31.49 -43.38
N GLU A 841 11.59 30.26 -43.56
CA GLU A 841 11.38 29.17 -42.62
C GLU A 841 12.12 29.48 -41.31
N GLN A 842 11.45 30.15 -40.36
CA GLN A 842 11.94 30.24 -38.98
C GLN A 842 11.62 28.94 -38.24
N ARG A 843 12.63 28.35 -37.60
CA ARG A 843 12.51 27.15 -36.76
C ARG A 843 11.44 27.36 -35.68
N LYS A 844 10.44 26.48 -35.59
CA LYS A 844 9.42 26.52 -34.53
C LYS A 844 10.06 26.17 -33.18
N GLU A 845 10.09 27.11 -32.25
CA GLU A 845 10.47 26.87 -30.86
C GLU A 845 9.34 26.18 -30.09
N ASP A 846 9.68 25.33 -29.12
CA ASP A 846 8.74 24.45 -28.39
C ASP A 846 8.20 25.14 -27.12
N TYR A 847 7.02 25.76 -27.22
CA TYR A 847 6.33 26.45 -26.12
C TYR A 847 4.84 26.06 -26.00
N LEU A 848 4.19 26.48 -24.90
CA LEU A 848 2.80 26.12 -24.62
C LEU A 848 1.85 26.64 -25.73
N PHE A 849 1.03 25.74 -26.29
CA PHE A 849 0.03 26.03 -27.35
C PHE A 849 0.59 26.50 -28.71
N VAL A 850 1.83 26.16 -29.07
CA VAL A 850 2.42 26.51 -30.40
C VAL A 850 1.48 26.18 -31.55
N ASP A 851 0.85 25.00 -31.54
CA ASP A 851 -0.02 24.53 -32.63
C ASP A 851 -1.33 25.32 -32.75
N LEU A 852 -1.71 26.08 -31.72
CA LEU A 852 -2.94 26.87 -31.69
C LEU A 852 -2.69 28.35 -32.04
N ARG A 853 -1.44 28.78 -32.21
CA ARG A 853 -1.11 30.17 -32.58
C ARG A 853 -1.44 30.40 -34.06
N TYR A 854 -2.18 31.48 -34.35
CA TYR A 854 -2.54 31.82 -35.72
C TYR A 854 -1.34 32.26 -36.57
N GLU A 855 -1.28 31.80 -37.82
CA GLU A 855 -0.19 32.07 -38.76
C GLU A 855 -0.17 33.53 -39.24
N TYR A 856 -1.30 34.24 -39.21
CA TYR A 856 -1.35 35.65 -39.63
C TYR A 856 -0.52 36.56 -38.71
N LEU A 857 -0.26 36.15 -37.47
CA LEU A 857 0.50 36.93 -36.49
C LEU A 857 1.97 37.07 -36.88
N ASP A 858 2.52 36.11 -37.62
CA ASP A 858 3.89 36.20 -38.17
C ASP A 858 4.01 37.27 -39.27
N ARG A 859 2.88 37.67 -39.86
CA ARG A 859 2.80 38.73 -40.86
C ARG A 859 2.51 40.12 -40.26
N MET A 860 2.50 40.21 -38.93
CA MET A 860 2.28 41.45 -38.20
C MET A 860 3.59 41.95 -37.53
N PRO A 861 3.69 43.25 -37.22
CA PRO A 861 4.77 43.76 -36.38
C PRO A 861 4.73 43.10 -34.99
N PRO A 862 5.87 42.69 -34.40
CA PRO A 862 7.25 43.01 -34.78
C PRO A 862 7.93 42.05 -35.78
N PHE A 863 7.30 40.94 -36.17
CA PHE A 863 7.92 39.89 -37.00
C PHE A 863 8.07 40.28 -38.46
N GLN A 864 7.12 41.05 -38.99
CA GLN A 864 7.15 41.61 -40.34
C GLN A 864 6.96 43.13 -40.30
N VAL A 865 7.76 43.86 -41.07
CA VAL A 865 7.68 45.33 -41.15
C VAL A 865 6.32 45.76 -41.70
N GLU A 866 5.71 46.77 -41.07
CA GLU A 866 4.44 47.35 -41.50
C GLU A 866 4.59 47.98 -42.90
N ILE A 867 3.98 47.35 -43.90
CA ILE A 867 4.08 47.78 -45.31
C ILE A 867 3.29 49.08 -45.54
N THR A 868 2.21 49.29 -44.79
CA THR A 868 1.33 50.46 -44.85
C THR A 868 2.11 51.77 -44.66
N SER A 869 2.86 51.89 -43.56
CA SER A 869 3.62 53.09 -43.23
C SER A 869 4.67 53.43 -44.30
N LYS A 870 5.35 52.43 -44.86
CA LYS A 870 6.30 52.60 -45.99
C LYS A 870 5.63 53.04 -47.30
N LEU A 871 4.41 52.56 -47.57
CA LEU A 871 3.64 52.95 -48.76
C LEU A 871 3.12 54.39 -48.66
N TYR A 872 2.72 54.84 -47.47
CA TYR A 872 2.31 56.23 -47.23
C TYR A 872 3.49 57.20 -47.19
N GLU A 873 4.63 56.80 -46.64
CA GLU A 873 5.90 57.55 -46.68
C GLU A 873 6.35 57.85 -48.12
N THR A 874 6.07 56.94 -49.07
CA THR A 874 6.38 57.17 -50.50
C THR A 874 5.34 57.99 -51.25
N CYS A 875 4.18 58.29 -50.64
CA CYS A 875 3.07 59.00 -51.29
C CYS A 875 2.80 60.39 -50.69
N ILE A 876 3.15 60.64 -49.42
CA ILE A 876 2.85 61.89 -48.70
C ILE A 876 4.16 62.54 -48.22
N GLU A 877 4.42 63.79 -48.62
CA GLU A 877 5.53 64.59 -48.08
C GLU A 877 5.24 64.96 -46.61
N HIS A 878 6.19 64.70 -45.70
CA HIS A 878 6.10 64.85 -44.23
C HIS A 878 5.29 63.81 -43.44
N TYR A 879 5.15 62.58 -43.95
CA TYR A 879 4.55 61.49 -43.16
C TYR A 879 5.48 61.05 -42.00
N THR A 880 4.99 61.09 -40.77
CA THR A 880 5.69 60.54 -39.60
C THR A 880 5.58 59.02 -39.60
N SER A 881 6.65 58.34 -40.01
CA SER A 881 6.75 56.88 -39.93
C SER A 881 6.57 56.41 -38.48
N LYS A 882 5.59 55.54 -38.23
CA LYS A 882 5.51 54.80 -36.96
C LYS A 882 6.76 53.93 -36.83
N GLU A 883 7.39 54.02 -35.66
CA GLU A 883 8.76 53.61 -35.37
C GLU A 883 9.11 52.17 -35.80
N ILE A 884 10.36 52.02 -36.26
CA ILE A 884 10.99 50.74 -36.55
C ILE A 884 11.23 50.03 -35.22
N CYS A 885 10.48 48.96 -34.95
CA CYS A 885 10.67 48.14 -33.77
C CYS A 885 12.08 47.51 -33.81
N THR A 886 12.91 47.76 -32.79
CA THR A 886 14.25 47.16 -32.68
C THR A 886 14.13 45.63 -32.50
N PRO A 887 15.01 44.80 -33.10
CA PRO A 887 14.91 43.34 -32.95
C PRO A 887 15.32 42.91 -31.54
N ASN A 888 14.39 42.35 -30.74
CA ASN A 888 14.66 41.78 -29.42
C ASN A 888 14.06 40.37 -29.33
N LYS A 889 14.93 39.37 -29.51
CA LYS A 889 14.56 37.95 -29.52
C LYS A 889 13.87 37.49 -28.23
N ILE A 890 14.26 38.01 -27.06
CA ILE A 890 13.67 37.60 -25.78
C ILE A 890 12.23 38.11 -25.65
N ALA A 891 12.00 39.37 -26.03
CA ALA A 891 10.66 39.96 -26.05
C ALA A 891 9.76 39.28 -27.08
N ASP A 892 10.32 38.90 -28.23
CA ASP A 892 9.62 38.20 -29.31
C ASP A 892 9.14 36.81 -28.86
N VAL A 893 9.96 36.04 -28.14
CA VAL A 893 9.57 34.72 -27.59
C VAL A 893 8.46 34.86 -26.55
N ILE A 894 8.53 35.83 -25.64
CA ILE A 894 7.48 36.07 -24.64
C ILE A 894 6.17 36.50 -25.32
N LEU A 895 6.26 37.34 -26.35
CA LEU A 895 5.11 37.75 -27.15
C LEU A 895 4.47 36.55 -27.88
N GLN A 896 5.27 35.65 -28.46
CA GLN A 896 4.76 34.43 -29.09
C GLN A 896 4.05 33.51 -28.09
N LYS A 897 4.61 33.32 -26.88
CA LYS A 897 3.96 32.58 -25.79
C LYS A 897 2.63 33.20 -25.40
N LEU A 898 2.59 34.51 -25.22
CA LEU A 898 1.36 35.23 -24.86
C LEU A 898 0.29 35.15 -25.97
N GLN A 899 0.69 35.30 -27.23
CA GLN A 899 -0.18 35.14 -28.39
C GLN A 899 -0.81 33.74 -28.44
N ALA A 900 -0.01 32.69 -28.25
CA ALA A 900 -0.48 31.31 -28.27
C ALA A 900 -1.50 31.02 -27.15
N VAL A 901 -1.28 31.56 -25.95
CA VAL A 901 -2.24 31.45 -24.83
C VAL A 901 -3.57 32.15 -25.14
N PHE A 902 -3.56 33.33 -25.77
CA PHE A 902 -4.81 33.98 -26.18
C PHE A 902 -5.50 33.27 -27.36
N CYS A 903 -4.76 32.65 -28.27
CA CYS A 903 -5.34 31.91 -29.39
C CYS A 903 -6.00 30.58 -28.97
N SER A 904 -5.57 29.98 -27.85
CA SER A 904 -6.10 28.70 -27.37
C SER A 904 -7.53 28.78 -26.82
N LYS A 905 -8.08 29.99 -26.59
CA LYS A 905 -9.41 30.24 -26.00
C LYS A 905 -9.62 29.61 -24.60
N VAL A 906 -8.53 29.28 -23.90
CA VAL A 906 -8.53 28.72 -22.55
C VAL A 906 -8.71 29.82 -21.47
N VAL A 907 -8.46 31.07 -21.85
CA VAL A 907 -8.51 32.26 -21.00
C VAL A 907 -9.96 32.72 -20.75
N SER A 908 -10.28 33.17 -19.53
CA SER A 908 -11.61 33.68 -19.18
C SER A 908 -11.88 35.10 -19.69
N ASP A 909 -13.16 35.46 -19.84
CA ASP A 909 -13.57 36.80 -20.30
C ASP A 909 -13.05 37.94 -19.39
N GLU A 910 -12.91 37.68 -18.09
CA GLU A 910 -12.31 38.63 -17.13
C GLU A 910 -10.87 39.01 -17.50
N VAL A 911 -10.04 38.04 -17.89
CA VAL A 911 -8.65 38.30 -18.29
C VAL A 911 -8.59 39.01 -19.63
N ILE A 912 -9.53 38.73 -20.53
CA ILE A 912 -9.65 39.46 -21.80
C ILE A 912 -9.95 40.93 -21.52
N THR A 913 -10.86 41.24 -20.58
CA THR A 913 -11.13 42.62 -20.16
C THR A 913 -9.93 43.28 -19.47
N GLU A 914 -9.19 42.55 -18.63
CA GLU A 914 -7.95 43.04 -18.00
C GLU A 914 -6.84 43.28 -19.04
N ALA A 915 -6.70 42.42 -20.04
CA ALA A 915 -5.76 42.60 -21.13
C ALA A 915 -6.12 43.82 -21.99
N HIS A 916 -7.42 44.06 -22.25
CA HIS A 916 -7.89 45.27 -22.94
C HIS A 916 -7.54 46.54 -22.16
N THR A 917 -7.79 46.58 -20.84
CA THR A 917 -7.43 47.75 -20.01
C THR A 917 -5.92 47.93 -19.92
N PHE A 918 -5.15 46.85 -19.81
CA PHE A 918 -3.69 46.89 -19.80
C PHE A 918 -3.09 47.39 -21.13
N LEU A 919 -3.63 46.96 -22.27
CA LEU A 919 -3.20 47.45 -23.59
C LEU A 919 -3.58 48.92 -23.79
N ALA A 920 -4.76 49.35 -23.30
CA ALA A 920 -5.17 50.76 -23.36
C ALA A 920 -4.23 51.69 -22.57
N LEU A 921 -3.64 51.19 -21.48
CA LEU A 921 -2.65 51.93 -20.69
C LEU A 921 -1.25 51.94 -21.29
N ASN A 922 -0.94 51.01 -22.20
CA ASN A 922 0.40 50.79 -22.74
C ASN A 922 0.39 50.70 -24.27
N GLU A 923 0.05 51.80 -24.95
CA GLU A 923 -0.09 51.85 -26.41
C GLU A 923 1.22 51.60 -27.18
N ASN A 924 2.37 51.90 -26.56
CA ASN A 924 3.70 51.72 -27.16
C ASN A 924 4.32 50.33 -26.88
N MET A 925 3.52 49.35 -26.45
CA MET A 925 4.01 48.00 -26.18
C MET A 925 4.38 47.25 -27.46
N ARG A 926 5.50 46.53 -27.40
CA ARG A 926 5.91 45.57 -28.43
C ARG A 926 4.79 44.55 -28.66
N GLY A 927 4.31 44.46 -29.91
CA GLY A 927 3.22 43.55 -30.27
C GLY A 927 1.81 44.05 -29.95
N TYR A 928 1.62 45.31 -29.57
CA TYR A 928 0.29 45.92 -29.29
C TYR A 928 -0.75 45.60 -30.38
N MET A 929 -0.41 45.84 -31.65
CA MET A 929 -1.31 45.57 -32.79
C MET A 929 -1.69 44.10 -32.89
N SER A 930 -0.73 43.20 -32.65
CA SER A 930 -0.93 41.75 -32.72
C SER A 930 -1.85 41.25 -31.60
N LEU A 931 -1.63 41.69 -30.37
CA LEU A 931 -2.47 41.31 -29.22
C LEU A 931 -3.88 41.89 -29.35
N LYS A 932 -4.00 43.16 -29.75
CA LYS A 932 -5.30 43.80 -30.00
C LYS A 932 -6.10 43.07 -31.08
N SER A 933 -5.44 42.58 -32.13
CA SER A 933 -6.13 41.80 -33.19
C SER A 933 -6.74 40.49 -32.70
N ILE A 934 -6.12 39.84 -31.70
CA ILE A 934 -6.60 38.57 -31.14
C ILE A 934 -7.80 38.82 -30.20
N LEU A 935 -7.74 39.91 -29.44
CA LEU A 935 -8.71 40.27 -28.40
C LEU A 935 -9.99 40.94 -28.93
N LEU A 936 -10.00 41.42 -30.18
CA LEU A 936 -11.17 41.98 -30.85
C LEU A 936 -12.04 40.90 -31.52
N ASP A 937 -13.34 41.18 -31.62
CA ASP A 937 -14.29 40.37 -32.39
C ASP A 937 -13.93 40.35 -33.87
N THR A 938 -14.33 39.30 -34.61
CA THR A 938 -13.90 39.09 -36.01
C THR A 938 -14.24 40.26 -36.95
N GLY A 939 -15.36 40.95 -36.72
CA GLY A 939 -15.76 42.14 -37.48
C GLY A 939 -14.92 43.38 -37.17
N ASP A 940 -14.69 43.66 -35.89
CA ASP A 940 -13.91 44.84 -35.46
C ASP A 940 -12.42 44.65 -35.74
N ALA A 941 -11.91 43.43 -35.54
CA ALA A 941 -10.56 43.04 -35.94
C ALA A 941 -10.37 43.22 -37.45
N LEU A 942 -11.36 42.86 -38.27
CA LEU A 942 -11.29 43.04 -39.72
C LEU A 942 -11.15 44.52 -40.10
N GLN A 943 -11.97 45.40 -39.51
CA GLN A 943 -11.90 46.83 -39.77
C GLN A 943 -10.58 47.43 -39.30
N PHE A 944 -10.10 47.02 -38.12
CA PHE A 944 -8.83 47.45 -37.56
C PHE A 944 -7.62 47.00 -38.40
N LEU A 945 -7.58 45.73 -38.81
CA LEU A 945 -6.50 45.16 -39.64
C LEU A 945 -6.49 45.76 -41.05
N LEU A 946 -7.65 46.13 -41.61
CA LEU A 946 -7.75 46.81 -42.90
C LEU A 946 -7.11 48.20 -42.89
N GLU A 947 -7.11 48.87 -41.75
CA GLU A 947 -6.51 50.20 -41.58
C GLU A 947 -5.04 50.14 -41.15
N ALA A 948 -4.70 49.25 -40.22
CA ALA A 948 -3.34 49.15 -39.68
C ALA A 948 -2.42 48.28 -40.56
N CYS A 949 -2.79 47.02 -40.82
CA CYS A 949 -1.90 46.01 -41.42
C CYS A 949 -2.62 45.10 -42.44
N PRO A 950 -3.02 45.64 -43.60
CA PRO A 950 -3.76 44.91 -44.62
C PRO A 950 -3.00 43.70 -45.22
N GLN A 951 -1.67 43.62 -45.05
CA GLN A 951 -0.85 42.49 -45.51
C GLN A 951 -1.20 41.14 -44.85
N CYS A 952 -1.78 41.15 -43.65
CA CYS A 952 -2.13 39.93 -42.92
C CYS A 952 -3.57 39.45 -43.20
N LEU A 953 -4.43 40.28 -43.84
CA LEU A 953 -5.87 40.03 -43.99
C LEU A 953 -6.23 38.70 -44.65
N LEU A 954 -5.49 38.31 -45.69
CA LEU A 954 -5.74 37.03 -46.36
C LEU A 954 -5.47 35.84 -45.40
N GLN A 955 -4.38 35.89 -44.64
CA GLN A 955 -4.05 34.83 -43.69
C GLN A 955 -4.98 34.88 -42.47
N PHE A 956 -5.35 36.07 -41.99
CA PHE A 956 -6.34 36.27 -40.93
C PHE A 956 -7.68 35.61 -41.29
N GLY A 957 -8.14 35.77 -42.53
CA GLY A 957 -9.34 35.10 -43.01
C GLY A 957 -9.22 33.57 -42.99
N LYS A 958 -8.05 33.01 -43.36
CA LYS A 958 -7.81 31.55 -43.31
C LYS A 958 -7.83 31.00 -41.89
N ASP A 959 -7.32 31.76 -40.93
CA ASP A 959 -7.14 31.30 -39.56
C ASP A 959 -8.40 31.49 -38.69
N ARG A 960 -9.19 32.54 -38.93
CA ARG A 960 -10.35 32.94 -38.09
C ARG A 960 -11.73 32.68 -38.71
N PHE A 961 -11.87 32.70 -40.05
CA PHE A 961 -13.20 32.60 -40.65
C PHE A 961 -13.69 31.17 -40.71
N THR A 962 -14.83 30.94 -40.09
CA THR A 962 -15.53 29.65 -40.07
C THR A 962 -16.82 29.70 -40.88
N ARG A 963 -17.38 30.90 -41.10
CA ARG A 963 -18.64 31.12 -41.82
C ARG A 963 -18.41 31.79 -43.17
N HIS A 964 -19.22 31.41 -44.16
CA HIS A 964 -19.17 31.99 -45.49
C HIS A 964 -19.52 33.50 -45.52
N ASP A 965 -20.36 33.96 -44.61
CA ASP A 965 -20.75 35.39 -44.48
C ASP A 965 -19.56 36.30 -44.12
N GLU A 966 -18.58 35.79 -43.37
CA GLU A 966 -17.39 36.55 -42.94
C GLU A 966 -16.49 36.90 -44.13
N TRP A 967 -16.35 35.96 -45.09
CA TRP A 967 -15.64 36.17 -46.34
C TRP A 967 -16.33 37.22 -47.23
N LYS A 968 -17.66 37.26 -47.22
CA LYS A 968 -18.44 38.28 -47.94
C LYS A 968 -18.22 39.68 -47.35
N SER A 969 -18.15 39.78 -46.02
CA SER A 969 -17.82 41.01 -45.30
C SER A 969 -16.39 41.49 -45.63
N LEU A 970 -15.39 40.60 -45.63
CA LEU A 970 -14.01 40.91 -46.03
C LEU A 970 -13.92 41.49 -47.44
N ILE A 971 -14.57 40.85 -48.42
CA ILE A 971 -14.60 41.32 -49.80
C ILE A 971 -15.25 42.71 -49.86
N GLY A 972 -16.44 42.87 -49.26
CA GLY A 972 -17.14 44.16 -49.23
C GLY A 972 -16.31 45.29 -48.61
N CYS A 973 -15.61 45.03 -47.49
CA CYS A 973 -14.75 46.01 -46.81
C CYS A 973 -13.54 46.41 -47.67
N ILE A 974 -12.87 45.46 -48.32
CA ILE A 974 -11.74 45.75 -49.23
C ILE A 974 -12.24 46.56 -50.45
N GLN A 975 -13.36 46.18 -51.05
CA GLN A 975 -13.94 46.88 -52.20
C GLN A 975 -14.32 48.33 -51.85
N ASN A 976 -14.98 48.54 -50.71
CA ASN A 976 -15.31 49.87 -50.22
C ASN A 976 -14.05 50.72 -49.96
N LYS A 977 -13.00 50.13 -49.38
CA LYS A 977 -11.72 50.83 -49.16
C LYS A 977 -11.04 51.21 -50.48
N ILE A 978 -11.08 50.36 -51.51
CA ILE A 978 -10.55 50.69 -52.84
C ILE A 978 -11.31 51.85 -53.46
N ILE A 979 -12.64 51.89 -53.36
CA ILE A 979 -13.47 52.99 -53.86
C ILE A 979 -13.07 54.30 -53.17
N ILE A 980 -12.92 54.30 -51.84
CA ILE A 980 -12.50 55.49 -51.08
C ILE A 980 -11.09 55.95 -51.51
N LEU A 981 -10.11 55.03 -51.59
CA LEU A 981 -8.73 55.36 -51.95
C LEU A 981 -8.58 55.80 -53.41
N SER A 982 -9.48 55.39 -54.29
CA SER A 982 -9.42 55.75 -55.72
C SER A 982 -9.82 57.20 -56.01
N ARG A 983 -10.54 57.84 -55.07
CA ARG A 983 -10.95 59.25 -55.17
C ARG A 983 -9.79 60.22 -54.98
N GLU A 984 -8.69 59.78 -54.35
CA GLU A 984 -7.51 60.60 -54.11
C GLU A 984 -6.34 60.21 -55.03
N PRO A 985 -5.84 61.13 -55.89
CA PRO A 985 -4.80 60.82 -56.87
C PRO A 985 -3.42 60.54 -56.24
N ILE A 986 -3.20 61.00 -55.02
CA ILE A 986 -1.94 60.85 -54.26
C ILE A 986 -1.77 59.39 -53.78
N LEU A 987 -2.86 58.67 -53.53
CA LEU A 987 -2.87 57.33 -52.92
C LEU A 987 -2.91 56.18 -53.94
N LYS A 988 -2.56 56.42 -55.21
CA LYS A 988 -2.62 55.40 -56.27
C LYS A 988 -1.83 54.12 -55.96
N ARG A 989 -0.66 54.23 -55.31
CA ARG A 989 0.16 53.07 -54.92
C ARG A 989 -0.49 52.24 -53.81
N VAL A 990 -1.15 52.90 -52.85
CA VAL A 990 -1.92 52.25 -51.78
C VAL A 990 -3.17 51.57 -52.36
N CYS A 991 -3.87 52.25 -53.26
CA CYS A 991 -5.01 51.69 -54.00
C CYS A 991 -4.62 50.44 -54.80
N PHE A 992 -3.47 50.45 -55.48
CA PHE A 992 -2.94 49.28 -56.19
C PHE A 992 -2.67 48.09 -55.26
N PHE A 993 -2.14 48.34 -54.05
CA PHE A 993 -1.91 47.30 -53.05
C PHE A 993 -3.22 46.62 -52.62
N HIS A 994 -4.27 47.39 -52.32
CA HIS A 994 -5.57 46.82 -51.97
C HIS A 994 -6.25 46.10 -53.15
N LYS A 995 -6.07 46.56 -54.40
CA LYS A 995 -6.51 45.82 -55.59
C LYS A 995 -5.81 44.47 -55.73
N LYS A 996 -4.50 44.42 -55.47
CA LYS A 996 -3.75 43.16 -55.45
C LYS A 996 -4.24 42.23 -54.34
N LEU A 997 -4.46 42.76 -53.14
CA LEU A 997 -5.01 42.01 -52.01
C LEU A 997 -6.39 41.41 -52.35
N LEU A 998 -7.29 42.19 -52.96
CA LEU A 998 -8.60 41.72 -53.40
C LEU A 998 -8.47 40.55 -54.39
N LYS A 999 -7.56 40.67 -55.37
CA LYS A 999 -7.26 39.60 -56.32
C LYS A 999 -6.73 38.35 -55.63
N ASP A 1000 -5.84 38.48 -54.65
CA ASP A 1000 -5.27 37.35 -53.91
C ASP A 1000 -6.36 36.64 -53.06
N VAL A 1001 -7.27 37.40 -52.43
CA VAL A 1001 -8.43 36.87 -51.69
C VAL A 1001 -9.42 36.14 -52.61
N LEU A 1002 -9.79 36.74 -53.75
CA LEU A 1002 -10.69 36.12 -54.71
C LEU A 1002 -10.09 34.85 -55.35
N THR A 1003 -8.78 34.86 -55.62
CA THR A 1003 -8.07 33.69 -56.13
C THR A 1003 -8.06 32.56 -55.09
N TYR A 1004 -7.78 32.88 -53.82
CA TYR A 1004 -7.84 31.88 -52.75
C TYR A 1004 -9.24 31.28 -52.62
N LEU A 1005 -10.28 32.11 -52.58
CA LEU A 1005 -11.67 31.65 -52.45
C LEU A 1005 -12.10 30.80 -53.65
N ALA A 1006 -11.68 31.14 -54.87
CA ALA A 1006 -11.92 30.35 -56.06
C ALA A 1006 -11.23 28.98 -56.02
N THR A 1007 -10.07 28.87 -55.35
CA THR A 1007 -9.37 27.59 -55.18
C THR A 1007 -9.89 26.75 -54.00
N ALA A 1008 -10.45 27.38 -52.96
CA ALA A 1008 -10.79 26.73 -51.69
C ALA A 1008 -12.28 26.36 -51.55
N LEU A 1009 -13.20 27.13 -52.14
CA LEU A 1009 -14.64 26.93 -52.01
C LEU A 1009 -15.26 26.17 -53.20
N HIS A 1010 -16.35 25.45 -52.95
CA HIS A 1010 -17.19 24.87 -54.00
C HIS A 1010 -17.90 25.98 -54.79
N LEU A 1011 -18.15 25.76 -56.08
CA LEU A 1011 -18.72 26.77 -56.99
C LEU A 1011 -20.00 27.44 -56.45
N GLU A 1012 -20.90 26.66 -55.86
CA GLU A 1012 -22.16 27.15 -55.28
C GLU A 1012 -21.94 28.10 -54.09
N TYR A 1013 -21.02 27.76 -53.19
CA TYR A 1013 -20.69 28.61 -52.03
C TYR A 1013 -19.84 29.81 -52.45
N PHE A 1014 -18.95 29.67 -53.43
CA PHE A 1014 -18.17 30.77 -53.97
C PHE A 1014 -19.08 31.87 -54.53
N VAL A 1015 -20.12 31.51 -55.30
CA VAL A 1015 -21.09 32.47 -55.85
C VAL A 1015 -21.90 33.17 -54.75
N GLN A 1016 -22.22 32.50 -53.64
CA GLN A 1016 -22.95 33.10 -52.51
C GLN A 1016 -22.12 34.13 -51.72
N VAL A 1017 -20.80 33.96 -51.68
CA VAL A 1017 -19.86 34.84 -50.96
C VAL A 1017 -19.58 36.13 -51.74
N LEU A 1018 -19.77 36.14 -53.06
CA LEU A 1018 -19.58 37.33 -53.89
C LEU A 1018 -20.68 38.37 -53.64
N PRO A 1019 -20.35 39.64 -53.35
CA PRO A 1019 -21.35 40.69 -53.20
C PRO A 1019 -22.03 41.01 -54.55
N LEU A 1020 -23.37 41.07 -54.54
CA LEU A 1020 -24.19 41.39 -55.72
C LEU A 1020 -24.16 42.89 -56.03
N ARG A 1021 -24.06 43.25 -57.32
CA ARG A 1021 -24.18 44.62 -57.83
C ARG A 1021 -25.59 45.14 -57.55
N ASN A 1022 -25.77 46.08 -56.61
CA ASN A 1022 -27.06 46.72 -56.34
C ASN A 1022 -27.46 47.65 -57.50
N ASN A 1023 -28.09 47.10 -58.54
CA ASN A 1023 -28.79 47.89 -59.56
C ASN A 1023 -30.21 48.21 -59.05
N ARG A 1024 -30.41 49.42 -58.54
CA ARG A 1024 -31.75 50.02 -58.37
C ARG A 1024 -32.36 50.27 -59.75
N TYR A 1025 -32.98 49.28 -60.40
CA TYR A 1025 -34.02 49.47 -61.43
C TYR A 1025 -34.68 48.11 -61.67
N MET A 1026 -35.85 47.88 -61.06
CA MET A 1026 -37.04 47.32 -61.71
C MET A 1026 -38.25 47.34 -60.76
N GLN A 1027 -39.24 48.14 -61.17
CA GLN A 1027 -40.71 48.07 -60.96
C GLN A 1027 -41.36 48.37 -59.59
N ASN A 1028 -42.07 49.50 -59.61
CA ASN A 1028 -43.24 49.90 -58.83
C ASN A 1028 -44.21 48.77 -58.44
N SER A 1029 -44.48 48.65 -57.14
CA SER A 1029 -45.81 48.80 -56.54
C SER A 1029 -45.68 48.88 -55.01
N ASP A 1030 -46.05 50.04 -54.46
CA ASP A 1030 -46.11 50.48 -53.06
C ASP A 1030 -46.77 49.50 -52.05
N PRO A 1031 -46.82 49.82 -50.72
CA PRO A 1031 -45.80 50.42 -49.84
C PRO A 1031 -45.70 49.69 -48.48
N GLU A 1032 -44.62 49.92 -47.71
CA GLU A 1032 -44.65 50.38 -46.30
C GLU A 1032 -43.33 50.11 -45.56
N ASN A 1033 -42.76 51.21 -45.05
CA ASN A 1033 -41.94 51.36 -43.85
C ASN A 1033 -40.73 50.45 -43.62
N SER A 1034 -39.54 51.05 -43.74
CA SER A 1034 -38.86 51.57 -42.53
C SER A 1034 -37.61 52.39 -42.89
N ASN A 1035 -37.64 53.64 -42.42
CA ASN A 1035 -36.58 54.65 -42.48
C ASN A 1035 -35.27 54.16 -41.84
N ILE A 1036 -34.15 54.32 -42.54
CA ILE A 1036 -32.86 54.68 -41.94
C ILE A 1036 -32.15 55.68 -42.87
N ASP A 1037 -31.95 56.88 -42.33
CA ASP A 1037 -31.24 58.01 -42.93
C ASP A 1037 -29.76 57.72 -43.17
N TYR A 1038 -29.32 57.94 -44.41
CA TYR A 1038 -27.96 58.37 -44.71
C TYR A 1038 -28.02 59.47 -45.77
N SER A 1039 -28.45 60.65 -45.33
CA SER A 1039 -28.29 61.89 -46.07
C SER A 1039 -26.84 62.38 -45.95
N ASN A 1040 -26.16 62.46 -47.09
CA ASN A 1040 -25.04 63.35 -47.44
C ASN A 1040 -23.90 62.59 -48.11
N PHE A 1041 -23.87 62.60 -49.43
CA PHE A 1041 -22.68 62.97 -50.21
C PHE A 1041 -23.14 63.29 -51.63
N ASN A 1042 -23.16 64.59 -51.96
CA ASN A 1042 -23.40 65.11 -53.31
C ASN A 1042 -22.34 64.57 -54.26
N LEU A 1043 -22.74 63.73 -55.21
CA LEU A 1043 -21.94 63.34 -56.37
C LEU A 1043 -22.33 64.26 -57.54
N SER A 1044 -21.51 65.27 -57.81
CA SER A 1044 -21.55 66.01 -59.07
C SER A 1044 -20.20 65.86 -59.77
N ASN A 1045 -20.24 65.24 -60.95
CA ASN A 1045 -19.20 65.22 -62.01
C ASN A 1045 -17.93 64.39 -61.76
N SER A 1046 -18.04 63.06 -61.88
CA SER A 1046 -16.95 62.18 -62.39
C SER A 1046 -17.48 60.77 -62.74
N GLU A 1047 -18.55 60.68 -63.54
CA GLU A 1047 -19.24 59.40 -63.82
C GLU A 1047 -18.43 58.39 -64.67
N ASN A 1048 -17.28 58.79 -65.23
CA ASN A 1048 -16.49 57.89 -66.08
C ASN A 1048 -15.36 57.15 -65.35
N CYS A 1049 -14.70 57.76 -64.35
CA CYS A 1049 -13.59 57.10 -63.64
C CYS A 1049 -14.10 56.05 -62.62
N ASP A 1050 -15.23 56.33 -61.97
CA ASP A 1050 -15.84 55.42 -60.98
C ASP A 1050 -16.39 54.16 -61.66
N ASN A 1051 -16.94 54.27 -62.87
CA ASN A 1051 -17.47 53.11 -63.61
C ASN A 1051 -16.39 52.12 -64.04
N ASP A 1052 -15.21 52.59 -64.45
CA ASP A 1052 -14.10 51.71 -64.84
C ASP A 1052 -13.54 50.94 -63.64
N ILE A 1053 -13.40 51.61 -62.49
CA ILE A 1053 -12.91 50.99 -61.25
C ILE A 1053 -13.96 50.02 -60.68
N LEU A 1054 -15.25 50.37 -60.74
CA LEU A 1054 -16.33 49.48 -60.34
C LEU A 1054 -16.38 48.25 -61.25
N ASN A 1055 -16.24 48.41 -62.56
CA ASN A 1055 -16.19 47.27 -63.49
C ASN A 1055 -14.96 46.36 -63.22
N GLU A 1056 -13.82 46.91 -62.84
CA GLU A 1056 -12.61 46.15 -62.49
C GLU A 1056 -12.78 45.36 -61.17
N ILE A 1057 -13.39 45.97 -60.14
CA ILE A 1057 -13.53 45.40 -58.81
C ILE A 1057 -14.65 44.33 -58.71
N PHE A 1058 -15.66 44.41 -59.58
CA PHE A 1058 -16.78 43.46 -59.66
C PHE A 1058 -16.64 42.43 -60.81
N CYS A 1059 -15.48 42.36 -61.47
CA CYS A 1059 -15.22 41.38 -62.53
C CYS A 1059 -14.82 40.00 -61.94
N TYR A 1060 -15.79 39.09 -61.86
CA TYR A 1060 -15.60 37.77 -61.24
C TYR A 1060 -15.40 36.61 -62.23
N ASP A 1061 -15.62 36.81 -63.53
CA ASP A 1061 -15.67 35.74 -64.54
C ASP A 1061 -14.39 34.88 -64.61
N THR A 1062 -13.24 35.53 -64.50
CA THR A 1062 -11.93 34.85 -64.46
C THR A 1062 -11.82 33.93 -63.25
N TYR A 1063 -12.30 34.37 -62.08
CA TYR A 1063 -12.24 33.59 -60.84
C TYR A 1063 -13.28 32.46 -60.82
N ILE A 1064 -14.46 32.67 -61.43
CA ILE A 1064 -15.46 31.62 -61.64
C ILE A 1064 -14.90 30.51 -62.54
N THR A 1065 -14.13 30.88 -63.57
CA THR A 1065 -13.46 29.92 -64.45
C THR A 1065 -12.38 29.14 -63.70
N ILE A 1066 -11.54 29.82 -62.93
CA ILE A 1066 -10.54 29.19 -62.04
C ILE A 1066 -11.22 28.22 -61.06
N CYS A 1067 -12.36 28.59 -60.47
CA CYS A 1067 -13.12 27.73 -59.56
C CYS A 1067 -13.65 26.46 -60.23
N LYS A 1068 -14.14 26.56 -61.48
CA LYS A 1068 -14.57 25.38 -62.27
C LYS A 1068 -13.40 24.44 -62.58
N GLU A 1069 -12.24 25.00 -62.94
CA GLU A 1069 -11.03 24.22 -63.23
C GLU A 1069 -10.46 23.55 -61.97
N THR A 1070 -10.43 24.25 -60.83
CA THR A 1070 -9.97 23.69 -59.55
C THR A 1070 -10.93 22.63 -59.02
N MET A 1071 -12.24 22.80 -59.19
CA MET A 1071 -13.26 21.79 -58.89
C MET A 1071 -13.04 20.51 -59.69
N HIS A 1072 -12.81 20.63 -61.00
CA HIS A 1072 -12.50 19.49 -61.87
C HIS A 1072 -11.20 18.79 -61.44
N ALA A 1073 -10.15 19.57 -61.12
CA ALA A 1073 -8.88 19.03 -60.61
C ALA A 1073 -9.04 18.32 -59.25
N ASN A 1074 -9.84 18.87 -58.33
CA ASN A 1074 -10.12 18.27 -57.02
C ASN A 1074 -11.00 17.01 -57.14
N GLN A 1075 -11.95 16.97 -58.07
CA GLN A 1075 -12.73 15.77 -58.37
C GLN A 1075 -11.83 14.66 -58.93
N ILE A 1076 -10.93 14.99 -59.86
CA ILE A 1076 -9.92 14.04 -60.37
C ILE A 1076 -9.01 13.57 -59.22
N LYS A 1077 -8.51 14.48 -58.39
CA LYS A 1077 -7.66 14.15 -57.24
C LYS A 1077 -8.39 13.22 -56.28
N LYS A 1078 -9.66 13.50 -55.96
CA LYS A 1078 -10.50 12.66 -55.09
C LYS A 1078 -10.73 11.28 -55.71
N LEU A 1079 -11.02 11.22 -57.02
CA LEU A 1079 -11.11 9.97 -57.77
C LEU A 1079 -9.82 9.18 -57.63
N ILE A 1080 -8.65 9.79 -57.89
CA ILE A 1080 -7.33 9.19 -57.77
C ILE A 1080 -7.07 8.68 -56.35
N THR A 1081 -7.33 9.47 -55.29
CA THR A 1081 -7.13 9.02 -53.90
C THR A 1081 -8.12 7.92 -53.52
N THR A 1082 -9.38 7.97 -53.95
CA THR A 1082 -10.33 6.88 -53.69
C THR A 1082 -9.95 5.60 -54.43
N THR A 1083 -9.54 5.69 -55.70
CA THR A 1083 -9.04 4.53 -56.44
C THR A 1083 -7.72 4.03 -55.88
N GLY A 1084 -6.85 4.93 -55.39
CA GLY A 1084 -5.59 4.60 -54.75
C GLY A 1084 -5.80 3.90 -53.40
N GLN A 1085 -6.73 4.38 -52.58
CA GLN A 1085 -7.15 3.71 -51.33
C GLN A 1085 -7.84 2.38 -51.61
N GLN A 1086 -8.70 2.30 -52.62
CA GLN A 1086 -9.30 1.02 -53.04
C GLN A 1086 -8.24 0.03 -53.53
N LEU A 1087 -7.27 0.47 -54.33
CA LEU A 1087 -6.12 -0.36 -54.76
C LEU A 1087 -5.25 -0.78 -53.56
N LEU A 1088 -4.99 0.12 -52.61
CA LEU A 1088 -4.23 -0.19 -51.39
C LEU A 1088 -4.96 -1.27 -50.56
N CYS A 1089 -6.27 -1.13 -50.37
CA CYS A 1089 -7.10 -2.13 -49.68
C CYS A 1089 -7.22 -3.45 -50.46
N THR A 1090 -7.11 -3.44 -51.78
CA THR A 1090 -7.19 -4.66 -52.61
C THR A 1090 -5.83 -5.38 -52.68
N LEU A 1091 -4.72 -4.65 -52.52
CA LEU A 1091 -3.35 -5.19 -52.59
C LEU A 1091 -2.80 -5.71 -51.25
N ASN A 1092 -3.51 -5.54 -50.13
CA ASN A 1092 -3.12 -6.03 -48.80
C ASN A 1092 -1.64 -5.75 -48.45
N LEU A 1093 -1.19 -4.51 -48.67
CA LEU A 1093 0.06 -3.95 -48.14
C LEU A 1093 -0.23 -3.11 -46.90
#